data_AF-A0A1G2CEH6-F1
#
_entry.id   AF-A0A1G2CEH6-F1
#
_cell.length_a   1.000
_cell.length_b   1.000
_cell.length_c   1.000
_cell.angle_alpha   90.00
_cell.angle_beta   90.00
_cell.angle_gamma   90.00
#
_symmetry.space_group_name_H-M   'P 1'
#
loop_
_entity.id
_entity.type
_entity.pdbx_description
1 polymer ?
#
loop_
_entity_poly.entity_id
_entity_poly.type
_entity_poly.pdbx_seq_one_letter_code
_entity_poly.pdbx_strand_id
1 'polypeptide(L)'
;MPIREKEDITPLGFCNFRNGKKRFGIKLDDRRRHVYIIGKTGVGKSTLLENMAIADMRSGKGLGIIDPHGEFAERIVDFVPENRVNDVIYVNPADMEFPIAFNPMEQVGVEYRHLVASGLMGVFKKIFVDVWSARMAYILNNTLLALLENPGSTLLGIMRMYAEPAYRKTIVDNLKDPVVKAFWVGEYAKYTQRLESEAVAAIQNKIGQFVSNPLIRNILGQPNSTLNMREIMDSGKILIVNLSKGKVGEDNSALLGAMIITRLSLAAMSRSGVAESKLKDFFLYVDEFQNFATDSFANILSEARKYRLSLVLAHQYIGQLISSDNNTKVRDAVFGNVGTIINFRIGAADAEFLEKEFMPEFLETDLVNLSKYNAYMKLMIDGVASRPFSAETEPPQKMPLVSYRDAIVENSRRKYATPRKVVEDRIAKEWEATANAVVAKEAPKRGFDGPPRDRAPRQYDDRPRISSEEGGYSRPPMRNLPAQAGDSHIGSERPIERPRSQESRPIEQTRPIEPRPIERPRPVEPRPVERPIMRPSTPTVHHEERRAPPSVPHTSVRPPIPSPSSIASGSSVSSPPITPEYTAPKHVPPPARFNHLQELSLDKGLGAHPSQPKNHPKPNVNIDDLRKAISESLKRKDKEE
;
A
#
# COMPACT_ATOMS: atom_id res chain seq x y z
N MET A 1 12.42 20.74 19.20
CA MET A 1 13.40 21.85 19.25
C MET A 1 12.77 23.18 18.86
N PRO A 2 13.12 24.31 19.51
CA PRO A 2 12.75 25.64 19.05
C PRO A 2 13.32 25.91 17.67
N ILE A 3 12.55 26.53 16.77
CA ILE A 3 13.05 26.80 15.42
C ILE A 3 14.12 27.92 15.46
N ARG A 4 15.25 27.67 14.82
CA ARG A 4 16.38 28.59 14.61
C ARG A 4 16.77 28.53 13.14
N GLU A 5 17.19 29.65 12.57
CA GLU A 5 17.41 29.83 11.12
C GLU A 5 18.51 28.96 10.49
N LYS A 6 19.28 28.21 11.29
CA LYS A 6 20.45 27.44 10.85
C LYS A 6 20.36 25.92 11.08
N GLU A 7 19.23 25.41 11.56
CA GLU A 7 19.01 23.96 11.80
C GLU A 7 17.91 23.43 10.87
N ASP A 8 18.10 22.28 10.22
CA ASP A 8 17.04 21.61 9.44
C ASP A 8 15.98 21.02 10.37
N ILE A 9 15.01 21.86 10.71
CA ILE A 9 13.91 21.59 11.62
C ILE A 9 12.60 21.66 10.84
N THR A 10 11.85 20.56 10.85
CA THR A 10 10.50 20.51 10.26
C THR A 10 9.50 21.05 11.30
N PRO A 11 8.75 22.13 11.01
CA PRO A 11 7.84 22.76 11.96
C PRO A 11 6.70 21.81 12.35
N LEU A 12 6.27 21.89 13.61
CA LEU A 12 5.15 21.11 14.15
C LEU A 12 4.08 22.00 14.81
N GLY A 13 4.49 23.06 15.51
CA GLY A 13 3.56 23.91 16.24
C GLY A 13 4.23 24.90 17.19
N PHE A 14 3.52 25.23 18.26
CA PHE A 14 3.93 26.16 19.31
C PHE A 14 3.80 25.52 20.69
N CYS A 15 4.85 25.63 21.51
CA CYS A 15 4.79 25.28 22.93
C CYS A 15 4.09 26.42 23.68
N ASN A 16 3.28 26.08 24.69
CA ASN A 16 2.51 26.99 25.53
C ASN A 16 3.13 27.19 26.94
N PHE A 17 4.45 26.99 27.08
CA PHE A 17 5.14 27.03 28.37
C PHE A 17 5.30 28.47 28.90
N ARG A 18 4.82 28.72 30.13
CA ARG A 18 4.93 30.01 30.85
C ARG A 18 4.50 31.23 30.02
N ASN A 19 3.35 31.14 29.36
CA ASN A 19 2.76 32.17 28.48
C ASN A 19 3.59 32.57 27.25
N GLY A 20 4.74 31.95 27.01
CA GLY A 20 5.56 32.19 25.81
C GLY A 20 5.19 31.24 24.67
N LYS A 21 4.40 31.71 23.70
CA LYS A 21 4.04 30.93 22.50
C LYS A 21 5.26 30.76 21.58
N LYS A 22 6.06 29.71 21.84
CA LYS A 22 7.35 29.48 21.14
C LYS A 22 7.21 28.44 20.04
N ARG A 23 7.47 28.84 18.79
CA ARG A 23 7.44 27.97 17.61
C ARG A 23 8.53 26.88 17.71
N PHE A 24 8.15 25.63 17.44
CA PHE A 24 9.03 24.47 17.51
C PHE A 24 8.80 23.50 16.34
N GLY A 25 9.77 22.60 16.16
CA GLY A 25 9.70 21.48 15.26
C GLY A 25 10.61 20.34 15.68
N ILE A 26 10.80 19.37 14.79
CA ILE A 26 11.65 18.18 14.98
C ILE A 26 12.85 18.22 14.01
N LYS A 27 14.04 17.84 14.50
CA LYS A 27 15.29 17.82 13.71
C LYS A 27 15.29 16.67 12.70
N LEU A 28 16.07 16.81 11.63
CA LEU A 28 16.22 15.78 10.59
C LEU A 28 16.53 14.38 11.13
N ASP A 29 17.55 14.21 11.99
CA ASP A 29 17.92 12.88 12.49
C ASP A 29 16.87 12.27 13.44
N ASP A 30 16.22 13.12 14.25
CA ASP A 30 15.13 12.72 15.13
C ASP A 30 13.95 12.15 14.32
N ARG A 31 13.61 12.74 13.17
CA ARG A 31 12.58 12.22 12.23
C ARG A 31 12.90 10.87 11.62
N ARG A 32 14.18 10.47 11.53
CA ARG A 32 14.59 9.15 10.98
C ARG A 32 14.16 7.97 11.84
N ARG A 33 13.71 8.24 13.07
CA ARG A 33 13.11 7.25 13.98
C ARG A 33 11.58 7.18 13.83
N HIS A 34 11.05 7.69 12.72
CA HIS A 34 9.62 7.75 12.39
C HIS A 34 8.79 8.67 13.32
N VAL A 35 7.61 9.05 12.84
CA VAL A 35 6.63 9.87 13.57
C VAL A 35 5.28 9.17 13.54
N TYR A 36 4.69 8.95 14.71
CA TYR A 36 3.37 8.34 14.89
C TYR A 36 2.37 9.39 15.35
N ILE A 37 1.20 9.43 14.70
CA ILE A 37 0.15 10.41 14.91
C ILE A 37 -1.18 9.69 15.14
N ILE A 38 -1.84 10.01 16.25
CA ILE A 38 -3.13 9.43 16.62
C ILE A 38 -4.14 10.53 16.98
N GLY A 39 -5.42 10.27 16.68
CA GLY A 39 -6.52 11.16 17.04
C GLY A 39 -7.77 10.94 16.22
N LYS A 40 -8.92 11.21 16.85
CA LYS A 40 -10.25 11.17 16.23
C LYS A 40 -10.36 12.09 15.01
N THR A 41 -11.36 11.87 14.17
CA THR A 41 -11.61 12.70 12.97
C THR A 41 -11.72 14.19 13.30
N GLY A 42 -11.13 15.04 12.45
CA GLY A 42 -11.23 16.50 12.55
C GLY A 42 -10.39 17.17 13.64
N VAL A 43 -9.58 16.45 14.43
CA VAL A 43 -8.80 17.05 15.53
C VAL A 43 -7.62 17.92 15.08
N GLY A 44 -7.05 17.65 13.89
CA GLY A 44 -5.87 18.35 13.36
C GLY A 44 -4.87 17.47 12.58
N LYS A 45 -5.02 16.14 12.55
CA LYS A 45 -4.06 15.19 11.94
C LYS A 45 -3.58 15.61 10.55
N SER A 46 -4.50 15.72 9.58
CA SER A 46 -4.15 15.95 8.18
C SER A 46 -3.57 17.36 7.95
N THR A 47 -3.98 18.36 8.73
CA THR A 47 -3.34 19.69 8.76
C THR A 47 -1.88 19.64 9.23
N LEU A 48 -1.55 18.76 10.18
CA LEU A 48 -0.16 18.54 10.60
C LEU A 48 0.64 17.80 9.51
N LEU A 49 0.06 16.78 8.88
CA LEU A 49 0.67 16.09 7.72
C LEU A 49 0.96 17.07 6.56
N GLU A 50 -0.02 17.91 6.20
CA GLU A 50 0.14 18.99 5.22
C GLU A 50 1.31 19.92 5.59
N ASN A 51 1.29 20.50 6.80
CA ASN A 51 2.33 21.46 7.21
C ASN A 51 3.74 20.85 7.17
N MET A 52 3.89 19.59 7.57
CA MET A 52 5.16 18.86 7.47
C MET A 52 5.56 18.58 6.02
N ALA A 53 4.65 18.09 5.18
CA ALA A 53 4.94 17.77 3.78
C ALA A 53 5.26 19.03 2.95
N ILE A 54 4.52 20.14 3.18
CA ILE A 54 4.77 21.44 2.54
C ILE A 54 6.16 21.98 2.92
N ALA A 55 6.56 21.83 4.19
CA ALA A 55 7.91 22.19 4.62
C ALA A 55 8.98 21.34 3.90
N ASP A 56 8.78 20.03 3.78
CA ASP A 56 9.74 19.15 3.08
C ASP A 56 9.84 19.42 1.57
N MET A 57 8.72 19.71 0.89
CA MET A 57 8.73 20.12 -0.52
C MET A 57 9.54 21.42 -0.73
N ARG A 58 9.32 22.42 0.14
CA ARG A 58 10.02 23.71 0.13
C ARG A 58 11.51 23.56 0.47
N SER A 59 11.87 22.67 1.39
CA SER A 59 13.25 22.33 1.74
C SER A 59 13.95 21.38 0.76
N GLY A 60 13.37 21.12 -0.42
CA GLY A 60 14.01 20.33 -1.48
C GLY A 60 14.10 18.82 -1.21
N LYS A 61 13.40 18.30 -0.20
CA LYS A 61 13.46 16.88 0.20
C LYS A 61 12.62 16.00 -0.72
N GLY A 62 12.94 14.71 -0.73
CA GLY A 62 12.11 13.68 -1.35
C GLY A 62 11.03 13.18 -0.39
N LEU A 63 9.82 12.96 -0.89
CA LEU A 63 8.72 12.44 -0.07
C LEU A 63 7.72 11.63 -0.89
N GLY A 64 7.03 10.73 -0.19
CA GLY A 64 5.88 9.97 -0.67
C GLY A 64 4.65 10.30 0.16
N ILE A 65 3.48 10.42 -0.46
CA ILE A 65 2.18 10.57 0.20
C ILE A 65 1.28 9.44 -0.28
N ILE A 66 0.72 8.69 0.66
CA ILE A 66 -0.31 7.67 0.43
C ILE A 66 -1.59 8.13 1.15
N ASP A 67 -2.66 8.36 0.39
CA ASP A 67 -3.92 8.89 0.91
C ASP A 67 -5.12 8.02 0.42
N PRO A 68 -5.80 7.30 1.32
CA PRO A 68 -6.99 6.50 0.98
C PRO A 68 -8.26 7.34 0.77
N HIS A 69 -8.31 8.60 1.19
CA HIS A 69 -9.49 9.46 1.06
C HIS A 69 -9.40 10.39 -0.16
N GLY A 70 -8.20 10.88 -0.45
CA GLY A 70 -7.86 11.72 -1.59
C GLY A 70 -7.84 13.22 -1.30
N GLU A 71 -8.37 13.68 -0.16
CA GLU A 71 -8.38 15.10 0.21
C GLU A 71 -6.96 15.64 0.43
N PHE A 72 -6.11 14.91 1.16
CA PHE A 72 -4.73 15.32 1.43
C PHE A 72 -3.88 15.26 0.15
N ALA A 73 -4.00 14.19 -0.64
CA ALA A 73 -3.29 14.03 -1.91
C ALA A 73 -3.78 14.99 -3.01
N GLU A 74 -5.06 15.37 -3.03
CA GLU A 74 -5.55 16.42 -3.92
C GLU A 74 -5.04 17.78 -3.45
N ARG A 75 -5.21 18.13 -2.17
CA ARG A 75 -4.85 19.45 -1.60
C ARG A 75 -3.35 19.74 -1.64
N ILE A 76 -2.49 18.76 -1.37
CA ILE A 76 -1.03 18.95 -1.31
C ILE A 76 -0.40 19.32 -2.67
N VAL A 77 -1.03 18.91 -3.79
CA VAL A 77 -0.55 19.21 -5.15
C VAL A 77 -0.51 20.72 -5.42
N ASP A 78 -1.44 21.50 -4.88
CA ASP A 78 -1.43 22.97 -5.06
C ASP A 78 -0.23 23.63 -4.38
N PHE A 79 0.34 23.00 -3.35
CA PHE A 79 1.47 23.54 -2.58
C PHE A 79 2.86 23.15 -3.11
N VAL A 80 2.93 22.41 -4.23
CA VAL A 80 4.19 22.08 -4.89
C VAL A 80 4.83 23.38 -5.42
N PRO A 81 6.07 23.72 -5.01
CA PRO A 81 6.75 24.90 -5.52
C PRO A 81 7.21 24.68 -6.97
N GLU A 82 7.24 25.76 -7.75
CA GLU A 82 7.53 25.78 -9.19
C GLU A 82 8.76 24.96 -9.60
N ASN A 83 9.87 25.12 -8.86
CA ASN A 83 11.13 24.43 -9.09
C ASN A 83 11.07 22.91 -8.86
N ARG A 84 9.98 22.38 -8.29
CA ARG A 84 9.75 20.94 -8.05
C ARG A 84 8.64 20.35 -8.93
N VAL A 85 7.96 21.14 -9.77
CA VAL A 85 6.86 20.69 -10.65
C VAL A 85 7.25 19.52 -11.57
N ASN A 86 8.52 19.44 -11.97
CA ASN A 86 9.03 18.35 -12.80
C ASN A 86 9.39 17.07 -12.03
N ASP A 87 9.52 17.16 -10.70
CA ASP A 87 9.88 16.05 -9.79
C ASP A 87 8.64 15.30 -9.28
N VAL A 88 7.44 15.84 -9.49
CA VAL A 88 6.20 15.22 -9.02
C VAL A 88 5.82 14.02 -9.88
N ILE A 89 5.34 12.98 -9.21
CA ILE A 89 4.65 11.84 -9.79
C ILE A 89 3.29 11.74 -9.11
N TYR A 90 2.25 12.21 -9.80
CA TYR A 90 0.87 12.12 -9.31
C TYR A 90 0.24 10.81 -9.80
N VAL A 91 0.02 9.88 -8.87
CA VAL A 91 -0.63 8.59 -9.09
C VAL A 91 -2.09 8.70 -8.63
N ASN A 92 -3.00 8.63 -9.59
CA ASN A 92 -4.44 8.64 -9.36
C ASN A 92 -5.08 7.48 -10.16
N PRO A 93 -5.41 6.34 -9.53
CA PRO A 93 -6.03 5.20 -10.20
C PRO A 93 -7.40 5.52 -10.81
N ALA A 94 -8.09 6.58 -10.36
CA ALA A 94 -9.36 7.01 -10.96
C ALA A 94 -9.20 7.68 -12.34
N ASP A 95 -7.97 8.01 -12.77
CA ASP A 95 -7.68 8.42 -14.15
C ASP A 95 -7.60 7.18 -15.07
N MET A 96 -8.77 6.65 -15.43
CA MET A 96 -8.88 5.42 -16.22
C MET A 96 -8.37 5.55 -17.66
N GLU A 97 -8.24 6.76 -18.20
CA GLU A 97 -7.73 6.99 -19.56
C GLU A 97 -6.20 7.04 -19.61
N PHE A 98 -5.55 7.34 -18.49
CA PHE A 98 -4.09 7.34 -18.33
C PHE A 98 -3.61 6.43 -17.18
N PRO A 99 -3.85 5.10 -17.25
CA PRO A 99 -3.37 4.16 -16.25
C PRO A 99 -1.84 4.11 -16.20
N ILE A 100 -1.30 4.39 -15.00
CA ILE A 100 0.12 4.25 -14.68
C ILE A 100 0.49 2.76 -14.61
N ALA A 101 1.63 2.40 -15.21
CA ALA A 101 2.12 1.03 -15.21
C ALA A 101 2.79 0.72 -13.87
N PHE A 102 2.26 -0.24 -13.12
CA PHE A 102 2.81 -0.65 -11.84
C PHE A 102 2.66 -2.17 -11.67
N ASN A 103 3.73 -2.91 -11.95
CA ASN A 103 3.75 -4.36 -11.78
C ASN A 103 4.45 -4.73 -10.48
N PRO A 104 3.72 -5.16 -9.42
CA PRO A 104 4.34 -5.56 -8.17
C PRO A 104 5.17 -6.85 -8.30
N MET A 105 5.04 -7.62 -9.40
CA MET A 105 5.85 -8.80 -9.74
C MET A 105 6.92 -8.55 -10.81
N GLU A 106 7.15 -7.32 -11.24
CA GLU A 106 8.27 -6.95 -12.10
C GLU A 106 9.61 -7.43 -11.53
N GLN A 107 10.53 -7.82 -12.41
CA GLN A 107 11.71 -8.59 -12.05
C GLN A 107 12.59 -7.92 -10.98
N VAL A 108 12.84 -8.65 -9.90
CA VAL A 108 13.79 -8.32 -8.83
C VAL A 108 14.93 -9.35 -8.80
N GLY A 109 15.99 -9.06 -8.05
CA GLY A 109 17.03 -10.04 -7.71
C GLY A 109 16.44 -11.29 -7.05
N VAL A 110 17.07 -12.44 -7.25
CA VAL A 110 16.57 -13.75 -6.80
C VAL A 110 16.35 -13.76 -5.29
N GLU A 111 17.29 -13.15 -4.57
CA GLU A 111 17.30 -12.89 -3.14
C GLU A 111 16.09 -12.09 -2.64
N TYR A 112 15.47 -11.24 -3.47
CA TYR A 112 14.32 -10.42 -3.09
C TYR A 112 12.96 -11.02 -3.49
N ARG A 113 12.92 -12.05 -4.36
CA ARG A 113 11.67 -12.68 -4.83
C ARG A 113 10.76 -13.15 -3.68
N HIS A 114 11.36 -13.77 -2.66
CA HIS A 114 10.61 -14.27 -1.50
C HIS A 114 9.97 -13.14 -0.67
N LEU A 115 10.59 -11.95 -0.61
CA LEU A 115 10.02 -10.77 0.03
C LEU A 115 8.88 -10.16 -0.79
N VAL A 116 9.00 -10.14 -2.13
CA VAL A 116 7.89 -9.73 -3.02
C VAL A 116 6.69 -10.66 -2.85
N ALA A 117 6.92 -11.98 -2.87
CA ALA A 117 5.86 -12.97 -2.63
C ALA A 117 5.23 -12.80 -1.24
N SER A 118 6.04 -12.75 -0.18
CA SER A 118 5.58 -12.56 1.21
C SER A 118 4.79 -11.26 1.38
N GLY A 119 5.24 -10.16 0.78
CA GLY A 119 4.52 -8.89 0.77
C GLY A 119 3.15 -9.00 0.10
N LEU A 120 3.08 -9.54 -1.12
CA LEU A 120 1.83 -9.79 -1.84
C LEU A 120 0.87 -10.69 -1.06
N MET A 121 1.37 -11.79 -0.50
CA MET A 121 0.59 -12.69 0.37
C MET A 121 0.04 -11.97 1.61
N GLY A 122 0.83 -11.06 2.20
CA GLY A 122 0.40 -10.19 3.30
C GLY A 122 -0.72 -9.23 2.91
N VAL A 123 -0.66 -8.62 1.72
CA VAL A 123 -1.75 -7.77 1.19
C VAL A 123 -3.02 -8.59 0.98
N PHE A 124 -2.93 -9.76 0.33
CA PHE A 124 -4.10 -10.59 0.10
C PHE A 124 -4.73 -11.14 1.40
N LYS A 125 -3.92 -11.58 2.39
CA LYS A 125 -4.46 -11.96 3.72
C LYS A 125 -5.17 -10.77 4.39
N LYS A 126 -4.61 -9.55 4.29
CA LYS A 126 -5.17 -8.35 4.93
C LYS A 126 -6.53 -7.94 4.34
N ILE A 127 -6.73 -8.07 3.04
CA ILE A 127 -8.02 -7.72 2.41
C ILE A 127 -9.03 -8.87 2.59
N PHE A 128 -8.58 -10.12 2.47
CA PHE A 128 -9.44 -11.30 2.61
C PHE A 128 -9.47 -11.86 4.02
N VAL A 129 -9.74 -10.97 4.97
CA VAL A 129 -9.98 -11.26 6.40
C VAL A 129 -10.97 -12.42 6.54
N ASP A 130 -10.71 -13.32 7.49
CA ASP A 130 -11.52 -14.49 7.88
C ASP A 130 -11.83 -15.55 6.79
N VAL A 131 -11.47 -15.30 5.53
CA VAL A 131 -11.72 -16.19 4.38
C VAL A 131 -10.39 -16.59 3.70
N TRP A 132 -9.34 -16.79 4.50
CA TRP A 132 -7.99 -17.12 4.01
C TRP A 132 -7.49 -18.46 4.58
N SER A 133 -7.48 -19.51 3.76
CA SER A 133 -7.04 -20.85 4.19
C SER A 133 -5.55 -21.11 3.96
N ALA A 134 -4.96 -22.00 4.77
CA ALA A 134 -3.58 -22.45 4.58
C ALA A 134 -3.33 -23.09 3.19
N ARG A 135 -4.34 -23.80 2.63
CA ARG A 135 -4.26 -24.39 1.28
C ARG A 135 -4.19 -23.31 0.19
N MET A 136 -5.04 -22.28 0.29
CA MET A 136 -4.99 -21.13 -0.62
C MET A 136 -3.64 -20.41 -0.50
N ALA A 137 -3.14 -20.24 0.73
CA ALA A 137 -1.86 -19.61 0.96
C ALA A 137 -0.70 -20.37 0.30
N TYR A 138 -0.67 -21.70 0.43
CA TYR A 138 0.35 -22.57 -0.16
C TYR A 138 0.33 -22.55 -1.70
N ILE A 139 -0.84 -22.72 -2.32
CA ILE A 139 -0.99 -22.75 -3.79
C ILE A 139 -0.67 -21.37 -4.38
N LEU A 140 -1.19 -20.29 -3.80
CA LEU A 140 -0.91 -18.93 -4.30
C LEU A 140 0.56 -18.56 -4.14
N ASN A 141 1.22 -18.91 -3.02
CA ASN A 141 2.64 -18.62 -2.83
C ASN A 141 3.52 -19.32 -3.89
N ASN A 142 3.28 -20.60 -4.17
CA ASN A 142 3.99 -21.31 -5.26
C ASN A 142 3.68 -20.73 -6.65
N THR A 143 2.51 -20.13 -6.83
CA THR A 143 2.12 -19.43 -8.08
C THR A 143 2.84 -18.11 -8.22
N LEU A 144 2.90 -17.29 -7.16
CA LEU A 144 3.66 -16.03 -7.14
C LEU A 144 5.15 -16.28 -7.37
N LEU A 145 5.75 -17.27 -6.69
CA LEU A 145 7.17 -17.60 -6.87
C LEU A 145 7.48 -18.07 -8.31
N ALA A 146 6.61 -18.87 -8.93
CA ALA A 146 6.78 -19.31 -10.30
C ALA A 146 6.68 -18.17 -11.33
N LEU A 147 5.77 -17.21 -11.10
CA LEU A 147 5.62 -16.01 -11.92
C LEU A 147 6.79 -15.03 -11.71
N LEU A 148 7.29 -14.86 -10.48
CA LEU A 148 8.47 -14.05 -10.15
C LEU A 148 9.79 -14.61 -10.71
N GLU A 149 9.82 -15.89 -11.11
CA GLU A 149 10.93 -16.47 -11.87
C GLU A 149 10.89 -16.05 -13.37
N ASN A 150 9.70 -15.83 -13.93
CA ASN A 150 9.47 -15.64 -15.36
C ASN A 150 9.34 -14.13 -15.71
N PRO A 151 10.30 -13.53 -16.45
CA PRO A 151 10.24 -12.11 -16.81
C PRO A 151 8.97 -11.74 -17.58
N GLY A 152 8.47 -10.52 -17.35
CA GLY A 152 7.22 -10.03 -17.95
C GLY A 152 5.93 -10.53 -17.30
N SER A 153 6.00 -11.43 -16.31
CA SER A 153 4.81 -11.90 -15.58
C SER A 153 4.12 -10.77 -14.79
N THR A 154 2.80 -10.70 -14.90
CA THR A 154 1.93 -9.76 -14.16
C THR A 154 0.97 -10.53 -13.26
N LEU A 155 0.25 -9.85 -12.35
CA LEU A 155 -0.71 -10.52 -11.45
C LEU A 155 -1.84 -11.23 -12.21
N LEU A 156 -2.09 -10.82 -13.45
CA LEU A 156 -2.98 -11.49 -14.40
C LEU A 156 -2.56 -12.96 -14.64
N GLY A 157 -1.25 -13.23 -14.64
CA GLY A 157 -0.67 -14.56 -14.79
C GLY A 157 -1.14 -15.57 -13.74
N ILE A 158 -1.63 -15.13 -12.57
CA ILE A 158 -2.19 -16.02 -11.54
C ILE A 158 -3.41 -16.77 -12.07
N MET A 159 -4.36 -16.05 -12.69
CA MET A 159 -5.56 -16.66 -13.27
C MET A 159 -5.19 -17.63 -14.41
N ARG A 160 -4.20 -17.23 -15.21
CA ARG A 160 -3.70 -17.98 -16.36
C ARG A 160 -2.97 -19.27 -15.96
N MET A 161 -2.19 -19.24 -14.88
CA MET A 161 -1.56 -20.45 -14.30
C MET A 161 -2.60 -21.51 -13.90
N TYR A 162 -3.79 -21.09 -13.47
CA TYR A 162 -4.87 -22.01 -13.10
C TYR A 162 -5.75 -22.43 -14.28
N ALA A 163 -6.03 -21.52 -15.23
CA ALA A 163 -6.97 -21.75 -16.33
C ALA A 163 -6.35 -22.24 -17.65
N GLU A 164 -5.06 -22.00 -17.89
CA GLU A 164 -4.41 -22.24 -19.19
C GLU A 164 -3.25 -23.25 -19.05
N PRO A 165 -3.47 -24.56 -19.25
CA PRO A 165 -2.42 -25.58 -19.12
C PRO A 165 -1.20 -25.31 -20.02
N ALA A 166 -1.40 -24.68 -21.19
CA ALA A 166 -0.32 -24.29 -22.10
C ALA A 166 0.57 -23.17 -21.52
N TYR A 167 -0.02 -22.14 -20.92
CA TYR A 167 0.72 -21.07 -20.24
C TYR A 167 1.41 -21.59 -18.98
N ARG A 168 0.69 -22.37 -18.16
CA ARG A 168 1.25 -23.07 -16.99
C ARG A 168 2.48 -23.89 -17.37
N LYS A 169 2.42 -24.67 -18.45
CA LYS A 169 3.59 -25.42 -18.92
C LYS A 169 4.77 -24.51 -19.26
N THR A 170 4.55 -23.42 -20.01
CA THR A 170 5.62 -22.47 -20.37
C THR A 170 6.29 -21.87 -19.13
N ILE A 171 5.52 -21.44 -18.13
CA ILE A 171 6.04 -20.90 -16.87
C ILE A 171 6.82 -21.96 -16.08
N VAL A 172 6.32 -23.20 -16.02
CA VAL A 172 6.90 -24.33 -15.26
C VAL A 172 8.16 -24.88 -15.92
N ASP A 173 8.21 -24.97 -17.26
CA ASP A 173 9.39 -25.39 -18.03
C ASP A 173 10.60 -24.51 -17.69
N ASN A 174 10.39 -23.19 -17.60
CA ASN A 174 11.41 -22.17 -17.31
C ASN A 174 11.93 -22.16 -15.85
N LEU A 175 11.24 -22.80 -14.90
CA LEU A 175 11.63 -22.75 -13.47
C LEU A 175 13.02 -23.35 -13.23
N LYS A 176 13.80 -22.64 -12.40
CA LYS A 176 15.14 -22.99 -11.94
C LYS A 176 15.12 -23.40 -10.46
N ASP A 177 14.22 -22.83 -9.67
CA ASP A 177 13.98 -23.27 -8.29
C ASP A 177 13.44 -24.71 -8.28
N PRO A 178 14.17 -25.68 -7.69
CA PRO A 178 13.78 -27.08 -7.71
C PRO A 178 12.58 -27.38 -6.80
N VAL A 179 12.33 -26.58 -5.75
CA VAL A 179 11.23 -26.76 -4.80
C VAL A 179 9.93 -26.29 -5.44
N VAL A 180 9.92 -25.09 -6.03
CA VAL A 180 8.75 -24.56 -6.76
C VAL A 180 8.44 -25.44 -7.97
N LYS A 181 9.47 -25.92 -8.70
CA LYS A 181 9.28 -26.87 -9.82
C LYS A 181 8.76 -28.23 -9.34
N ALA A 182 9.19 -28.72 -8.17
CA ALA A 182 8.69 -29.96 -7.58
C ALA A 182 7.22 -29.87 -7.14
N PHE A 183 6.75 -28.72 -6.65
CA PHE A 183 5.31 -28.49 -6.42
C PHE A 183 4.53 -28.64 -7.74
N TRP A 184 4.92 -27.91 -8.79
CA TRP A 184 4.17 -27.90 -10.05
C TRP A 184 4.17 -29.24 -10.79
N VAL A 185 5.32 -29.92 -10.86
CA VAL A 185 5.49 -31.19 -11.61
C VAL A 185 5.20 -32.44 -10.74
N GLY A 186 5.51 -32.37 -9.45
CA GLY A 186 5.46 -33.50 -8.52
C GLY A 186 4.23 -33.58 -7.62
N GLU A 187 3.52 -32.47 -7.40
CA GLU A 187 2.29 -32.42 -6.60
C GLU A 187 1.08 -31.98 -7.43
N TYR A 188 1.07 -30.74 -7.92
CA TYR A 188 -0.07 -30.12 -8.60
C TYR A 188 -0.47 -30.91 -9.86
N ALA A 189 0.50 -31.36 -10.67
CA ALA A 189 0.24 -32.20 -11.85
C ALA A 189 -0.35 -33.60 -11.54
N LYS A 190 -0.45 -34.00 -10.27
CA LYS A 190 -1.15 -35.23 -9.83
C LYS A 190 -2.58 -34.96 -9.33
N TYR A 191 -3.01 -33.71 -9.22
CA TYR A 191 -4.39 -33.39 -8.85
C TYR A 191 -5.32 -33.88 -9.97
N THR A 192 -6.45 -34.51 -9.61
CA THR A 192 -7.51 -34.78 -10.58
C THR A 192 -8.12 -33.45 -11.04
N GLN A 193 -8.68 -33.39 -12.25
CA GLN A 193 -9.30 -32.15 -12.79
C GLN A 193 -10.33 -31.53 -11.83
N ARG A 194 -11.07 -32.37 -11.10
CA ARG A 194 -11.98 -31.94 -10.03
C ARG A 194 -11.22 -31.32 -8.85
N LEU A 195 -10.21 -32.01 -8.32
CA LEU A 195 -9.41 -31.52 -7.19
C LEU A 195 -8.63 -30.25 -7.54
N GLU A 196 -8.15 -30.13 -8.78
CA GLU A 196 -7.54 -28.90 -9.32
C GLU A 196 -8.53 -27.74 -9.24
N SER A 197 -9.71 -27.91 -9.86
CA SER A 197 -10.77 -26.88 -9.89
C SER A 197 -11.20 -26.46 -8.47
N GLU A 198 -11.48 -27.43 -7.60
CA GLU A 198 -11.88 -27.18 -6.20
C GLU A 198 -10.77 -26.51 -5.38
N ALA A 199 -9.49 -26.75 -5.69
CA ALA A 199 -8.37 -26.13 -4.99
C ALA A 199 -8.16 -24.66 -5.35
N VAL A 200 -8.31 -24.31 -6.63
CA VAL A 200 -8.00 -22.97 -7.15
C VAL A 200 -9.20 -22.02 -7.12
N ALA A 201 -10.44 -22.51 -7.14
CA ALA A 201 -11.64 -21.68 -7.23
C ALA A 201 -11.71 -20.54 -6.19
N ALA A 202 -11.36 -20.82 -4.92
CA ALA A 202 -11.35 -19.81 -3.87
C ALA A 202 -10.27 -18.71 -4.07
N ILE A 203 -9.17 -19.04 -4.76
CA ILE A 203 -8.12 -18.10 -5.15
C ILE A 203 -8.57 -17.32 -6.39
N GLN A 204 -9.11 -18.02 -7.39
CA GLN A 204 -9.62 -17.43 -8.63
C GLN A 204 -10.74 -16.40 -8.39
N ASN A 205 -11.68 -16.67 -7.49
CA ASN A 205 -12.74 -15.71 -7.13
C ASN A 205 -12.15 -14.43 -6.51
N LYS A 206 -11.17 -14.59 -5.60
CA LYS A 206 -10.54 -13.50 -4.85
C LYS A 206 -9.59 -12.64 -5.69
N ILE A 207 -8.70 -13.26 -6.47
CA ILE A 207 -7.84 -12.53 -7.41
C ILE A 207 -8.68 -11.99 -8.58
N GLY A 208 -9.70 -12.74 -9.00
CA GLY A 208 -10.68 -12.38 -10.03
C GLY A 208 -11.39 -11.05 -9.79
N GLN A 209 -11.78 -10.73 -8.56
CA GLN A 209 -12.45 -9.47 -8.25
C GLN A 209 -11.60 -8.23 -8.61
N PHE A 210 -10.28 -8.36 -8.50
CA PHE A 210 -9.32 -7.31 -8.85
C PHE A 210 -9.01 -7.27 -10.34
N VAL A 211 -8.71 -8.42 -10.94
CA VAL A 211 -8.26 -8.47 -12.34
C VAL A 211 -9.40 -8.36 -13.36
N SER A 212 -10.65 -8.54 -12.94
CA SER A 212 -11.84 -8.23 -13.75
C SER A 212 -12.10 -6.73 -13.85
N ASN A 213 -11.81 -5.97 -12.79
CA ASN A 213 -12.00 -4.52 -12.75
C ASN A 213 -11.01 -3.80 -13.70
N PRO A 214 -11.46 -3.09 -14.75
CA PRO A 214 -10.57 -2.46 -15.74
C PRO A 214 -9.57 -1.47 -15.12
N LEU A 215 -9.97 -0.75 -14.07
CA LEU A 215 -9.12 0.23 -13.37
C LEU A 215 -7.86 -0.44 -12.82
N ILE A 216 -8.03 -1.54 -12.10
CA ILE A 216 -6.93 -2.31 -11.50
C ILE A 216 -6.19 -3.15 -12.54
N ARG A 217 -6.92 -3.80 -13.46
CA ARG A 217 -6.35 -4.59 -14.56
C ARG A 217 -5.38 -3.77 -15.42
N ASN A 218 -5.75 -2.54 -15.77
CA ASN A 218 -4.93 -1.71 -16.65
C ASN A 218 -3.70 -1.12 -15.93
N ILE A 219 -3.66 -1.12 -14.59
CA ILE A 219 -2.50 -0.71 -13.78
C ILE A 219 -1.56 -1.91 -13.53
N LEU A 220 -2.11 -3.00 -12.96
CA LEU A 220 -1.35 -4.19 -12.52
C LEU A 220 -1.07 -5.20 -13.64
N GLY A 221 -1.66 -5.01 -14.82
CA GLY A 221 -1.56 -5.88 -15.99
C GLY A 221 -0.51 -5.47 -17.02
N GLN A 222 0.22 -4.38 -16.81
CA GLN A 222 1.34 -3.98 -17.67
C GLN A 222 2.62 -4.71 -17.21
N PRO A 223 3.45 -5.30 -18.09
CA PRO A 223 4.57 -6.16 -17.69
C PRO A 223 5.72 -5.43 -16.98
N ASN A 224 5.96 -4.17 -17.33
CA ASN A 224 7.01 -3.32 -16.76
C ASN A 224 6.36 -2.13 -16.05
N SER A 225 6.94 -1.68 -14.94
CA SER A 225 6.50 -0.49 -14.22
C SER A 225 7.10 0.78 -14.83
N THR A 226 6.36 1.89 -14.82
CA THR A 226 6.93 3.24 -15.02
C THR A 226 7.41 3.86 -13.71
N LEU A 227 6.97 3.32 -12.55
CA LEU A 227 7.32 3.80 -11.22
C LEU A 227 8.60 3.16 -10.67
N ASN A 228 9.77 3.70 -11.07
CA ASN A 228 11.05 3.32 -10.46
C ASN A 228 11.17 3.88 -9.03
N MET A 229 10.66 3.15 -8.04
CA MET A 229 10.69 3.52 -6.62
C MET A 229 12.10 3.83 -6.10
N ARG A 230 13.13 3.16 -6.62
CA ARG A 230 14.52 3.38 -6.21
C ARG A 230 15.03 4.72 -6.72
N GLU A 231 14.80 5.03 -7.99
CA GLU A 231 15.11 6.34 -8.57
C GLU A 231 14.36 7.46 -7.85
N ILE A 232 13.06 7.28 -7.55
CA ILE A 232 12.22 8.26 -6.84
C ILE A 232 12.88 8.70 -5.54
N MET A 233 13.36 7.76 -4.71
CA MET A 233 13.99 8.09 -3.44
C MET A 233 15.43 8.59 -3.57
N ASP A 234 16.23 8.07 -4.51
CA ASP A 234 17.64 8.45 -4.68
C ASP A 234 17.79 9.82 -5.38
N SER A 235 16.90 10.14 -6.31
CA SER A 235 16.80 11.49 -6.89
C SER A 235 16.16 12.48 -5.91
N GLY A 236 15.22 12.04 -5.08
CA GLY A 236 14.49 12.89 -4.14
C GLY A 236 13.22 13.50 -4.75
N LYS A 237 12.49 12.73 -5.57
CA LYS A 237 11.22 13.12 -6.18
C LYS A 237 10.08 13.23 -5.15
N ILE A 238 8.93 13.73 -5.62
CA ILE A 238 7.69 13.87 -4.85
C ILE A 238 6.68 12.86 -5.42
N LEU A 239 6.40 11.77 -4.71
CA LEU A 239 5.40 10.79 -5.09
C LEU A 239 4.08 11.07 -4.35
N ILE A 240 3.00 11.33 -5.07
CA ILE A 240 1.68 11.60 -4.48
C ILE A 240 0.71 10.54 -5.00
N VAL A 241 0.21 9.70 -4.10
CA VAL A 241 -0.68 8.58 -4.43
C VAL A 241 -2.05 8.84 -3.84
N ASN A 242 -2.94 9.37 -4.67
CA ASN A 242 -4.35 9.54 -4.38
C ASN A 242 -5.06 8.21 -4.63
N LEU A 243 -5.49 7.53 -3.58
CA LEU A 243 -6.18 6.23 -3.62
C LEU A 243 -7.66 6.35 -3.27
N SER A 244 -8.26 7.53 -3.46
CA SER A 244 -9.60 7.92 -2.98
C SER A 244 -10.63 6.78 -3.06
N LYS A 245 -10.94 6.17 -1.91
CA LYS A 245 -11.80 4.97 -1.80
C LYS A 245 -13.17 5.17 -2.46
N GLY A 246 -13.73 6.38 -2.42
CA GLY A 246 -15.00 6.72 -3.06
C GLY A 246 -14.95 6.72 -4.59
N LYS A 247 -13.76 6.86 -5.20
CA LYS A 247 -13.52 6.81 -6.65
C LYS A 247 -12.96 5.46 -7.11
N VAL A 248 -12.13 4.82 -6.28
CA VAL A 248 -11.33 3.63 -6.61
C VAL A 248 -11.95 2.32 -6.10
N GLY A 249 -12.76 2.38 -5.03
CA GLY A 249 -13.23 1.22 -4.25
C GLY A 249 -12.30 0.91 -3.07
N GLU A 250 -12.85 0.37 -1.97
CA GLU A 250 -12.10 0.16 -0.72
C GLU A 250 -11.00 -0.91 -0.82
N ASP A 251 -11.35 -2.13 -1.19
CA ASP A 251 -10.39 -3.23 -1.41
C ASP A 251 -9.29 -2.84 -2.42
N ASN A 252 -9.70 -2.15 -3.50
CA ASN A 252 -8.81 -1.67 -4.56
C ASN A 252 -7.80 -0.63 -4.05
N SER A 253 -8.28 0.31 -3.22
CA SER A 253 -7.46 1.34 -2.56
C SER A 253 -6.44 0.69 -1.63
N ALA A 254 -6.89 -0.24 -0.77
CA ALA A 254 -6.03 -1.00 0.14
C ALA A 254 -4.98 -1.84 -0.60
N LEU A 255 -5.39 -2.52 -1.69
CA LEU A 255 -4.51 -3.32 -2.55
C LEU A 255 -3.36 -2.48 -3.12
N LEU A 256 -3.69 -1.39 -3.82
CA LEU A 256 -2.71 -0.54 -4.48
C LEU A 256 -1.77 0.13 -3.47
N GLY A 257 -2.31 0.69 -2.38
CA GLY A 257 -1.50 1.37 -1.37
C GLY A 257 -0.52 0.42 -0.67
N ALA A 258 -0.97 -0.77 -0.26
CA ALA A 258 -0.11 -1.74 0.40
C ALA A 258 0.96 -2.33 -0.56
N MET A 259 0.63 -2.52 -1.85
CA MET A 259 1.62 -2.91 -2.87
C MET A 259 2.66 -1.81 -3.14
N ILE A 260 2.24 -0.54 -3.25
CA ILE A 260 3.14 0.60 -3.47
C ILE A 260 4.06 0.79 -2.26
N ILE A 261 3.53 0.73 -1.03
CA ILE A 261 4.33 0.78 0.21
C ILE A 261 5.33 -0.39 0.26
N THR A 262 4.91 -1.61 -0.10
CA THR A 262 5.81 -2.77 -0.21
C THR A 262 6.93 -2.52 -1.22
N ARG A 263 6.62 -1.99 -2.41
CA ARG A 263 7.61 -1.69 -3.46
C ARG A 263 8.56 -0.55 -3.09
N LEU A 264 8.09 0.51 -2.42
CA LEU A 264 8.95 1.56 -1.83
C LEU A 264 9.92 0.97 -0.81
N SER A 265 9.44 0.05 0.03
CA SER A 265 10.23 -0.53 1.12
C SER A 265 11.29 -1.51 0.61
N LEU A 266 10.97 -2.33 -0.39
CA LEU A 266 11.95 -3.17 -1.09
C LEU A 266 12.98 -2.33 -1.85
N ALA A 267 12.55 -1.24 -2.50
CA ALA A 267 13.47 -0.29 -3.10
C ALA A 267 14.37 0.38 -2.05
N ALA A 268 13.88 0.61 -0.83
CA ALA A 268 14.69 1.14 0.26
C ALA A 268 15.72 0.09 0.72
N MET A 269 15.31 -1.16 0.95
CA MET A 269 16.22 -2.27 1.27
C MET A 269 17.32 -2.47 0.21
N SER A 270 17.02 -2.27 -1.08
CA SER A 270 18.02 -2.32 -2.17
C SER A 270 19.13 -1.26 -2.07
N ARG A 271 19.01 -0.27 -1.18
CA ARG A 271 20.06 0.71 -0.85
C ARG A 271 21.19 0.10 -0.01
N SER A 272 21.08 -1.16 0.41
CA SER A 272 22.17 -1.92 1.04
C SER A 272 23.49 -1.76 0.27
N GLY A 273 24.57 -1.46 0.98
CA GLY A 273 25.90 -1.22 0.39
C GLY A 273 26.17 0.22 -0.08
N VAL A 274 25.16 1.09 -0.14
CA VAL A 274 25.39 2.54 -0.34
C VAL A 274 25.79 3.18 1.00
N ALA A 275 26.87 3.96 1.00
CA ALA A 275 27.35 4.65 2.19
C ALA A 275 26.30 5.62 2.75
N GLU A 276 26.13 5.63 4.07
CA GLU A 276 25.05 6.35 4.78
C GLU A 276 25.06 7.88 4.54
N SER A 277 26.24 8.45 4.24
CA SER A 277 26.44 9.86 3.88
C SER A 277 26.01 10.22 2.44
N LYS A 278 25.79 9.22 1.57
CA LYS A 278 25.28 9.38 0.21
C LYS A 278 23.78 9.12 0.09
N LEU A 279 23.15 8.54 1.12
CA LEU A 279 21.72 8.25 1.14
C LEU A 279 20.90 9.50 1.41
N LYS A 280 20.01 9.87 0.47
CA LYS A 280 19.01 10.91 0.69
C LYS A 280 17.88 10.40 1.60
N ASP A 281 17.50 11.24 2.56
CA ASP A 281 16.27 11.10 3.35
C ASP A 281 15.03 11.17 2.44
N PHE A 282 14.11 10.21 2.64
CA PHE A 282 12.82 10.15 1.96
C PHE A 282 11.71 9.95 2.99
N PHE A 283 10.72 10.85 3.00
CA PHE A 283 9.65 10.87 4.00
C PHE A 283 8.37 10.28 3.43
N LEU A 284 7.93 9.13 3.96
CA LEU A 284 6.70 8.47 3.53
C LEU A 284 5.57 8.79 4.50
N TYR A 285 4.73 9.74 4.10
CA TYR A 285 3.49 10.11 4.76
C TYR A 285 2.38 9.13 4.37
N VAL A 286 1.72 8.56 5.37
CA VAL A 286 0.58 7.66 5.18
C VAL A 286 -0.54 8.13 6.09
N ASP A 287 -1.59 8.72 5.52
CA ASP A 287 -2.82 9.02 6.27
C ASP A 287 -3.71 7.76 6.34
N GLU A 288 -4.39 7.59 7.47
CA GLU A 288 -5.14 6.41 7.85
C GLU A 288 -4.38 5.08 7.52
N PHE A 289 -3.15 4.95 8.04
CA PHE A 289 -2.19 3.90 7.67
C PHE A 289 -2.64 2.45 7.98
N GLN A 290 -3.61 2.27 8.88
CA GLN A 290 -4.23 0.99 9.19
C GLN A 290 -4.77 0.28 7.93
N ASN A 291 -5.15 1.05 6.90
CA ASN A 291 -5.64 0.52 5.62
C ASN A 291 -4.59 -0.31 4.88
N PHE A 292 -3.30 -0.03 5.09
CA PHE A 292 -2.19 -0.65 4.37
C PHE A 292 -1.27 -1.49 5.27
N ALA A 293 -1.46 -1.43 6.59
CA ALA A 293 -0.60 -2.10 7.56
C ALA A 293 -0.76 -3.64 7.55
N THR A 294 0.20 -4.33 6.95
CA THR A 294 0.33 -5.80 6.89
C THR A 294 1.35 -6.33 7.92
N ASP A 295 1.40 -7.64 8.13
CA ASP A 295 2.51 -8.27 8.88
C ASP A 295 3.90 -7.92 8.28
N SER A 296 4.01 -7.78 6.96
CA SER A 296 5.27 -7.34 6.31
C SER A 296 5.62 -5.88 6.61
N PHE A 297 4.62 -5.02 6.86
CA PHE A 297 4.84 -3.61 7.23
C PHE A 297 5.51 -3.47 8.61
N ALA A 298 5.27 -4.38 9.55
CA ALA A 298 5.94 -4.42 10.84
C ALA A 298 7.47 -4.62 10.72
N ASN A 299 7.89 -5.54 9.84
CA ASN A 299 9.30 -5.78 9.54
C ASN A 299 9.93 -4.57 8.84
N ILE A 300 9.23 -4.01 7.83
CA ILE A 300 9.64 -2.80 7.11
C ILE A 300 9.90 -1.65 8.08
N LEU A 301 8.98 -1.37 9.00
CA LEU A 301 9.06 -0.26 9.94
C LEU A 301 10.29 -0.40 10.87
N SER A 302 10.64 -1.63 11.25
CA SER A 302 11.81 -1.96 12.07
C SER A 302 13.16 -1.80 11.33
N GLU A 303 13.16 -1.78 10.00
CA GLU A 303 14.39 -1.69 9.18
C GLU A 303 14.56 -0.38 8.39
N ALA A 304 13.47 0.28 8.01
CA ALA A 304 13.42 1.40 7.07
C ALA A 304 14.42 2.55 7.40
N ARG A 305 14.65 2.82 8.69
CA ARG A 305 15.60 3.82 9.19
C ARG A 305 17.02 3.61 8.63
N LYS A 306 17.49 2.37 8.50
CA LYS A 306 18.83 2.03 7.96
C LYS A 306 19.02 2.50 6.52
N TYR A 307 17.91 2.61 5.78
CA TYR A 307 17.89 2.93 4.36
C TYR A 307 17.41 4.37 4.07
N ARG A 308 17.39 5.23 5.10
CA ARG A 308 16.87 6.62 5.07
C ARG A 308 15.40 6.76 4.65
N LEU A 309 14.61 5.69 4.76
CA LEU A 309 13.16 5.75 4.61
C LEU A 309 12.53 6.07 5.98
N SER A 310 11.93 7.24 6.10
CA SER A 310 11.37 7.76 7.35
C SER A 310 9.85 7.81 7.26
N LEU A 311 9.15 7.08 8.13
CA LEU A 311 7.69 6.97 8.09
C LEU A 311 7.01 8.06 8.92
N VAL A 312 5.93 8.64 8.40
CA VAL A 312 5.02 9.54 9.12
C VAL A 312 3.61 8.95 9.02
N LEU A 313 3.13 8.37 10.12
CA LEU A 313 1.97 7.47 10.13
C LEU A 313 0.82 8.08 10.93
N ALA A 314 -0.32 8.31 10.30
CA ALA A 314 -1.53 8.81 10.95
C ALA A 314 -2.67 7.79 10.88
N HIS A 315 -3.47 7.71 11.95
CA HIS A 315 -4.66 6.85 12.07
C HIS A 315 -5.58 7.36 13.19
N GLN A 316 -6.73 6.72 13.43
CA GLN A 316 -7.72 7.20 14.39
C GLN A 316 -7.64 6.53 15.77
N TYR A 317 -7.54 5.20 15.84
CA TYR A 317 -7.56 4.43 17.08
C TYR A 317 -6.72 3.14 16.98
N ILE A 318 -6.13 2.71 18.10
CA ILE A 318 -5.14 1.64 18.18
C ILE A 318 -5.73 0.28 17.81
N GLY A 319 -7.03 0.07 18.08
CA GLY A 319 -7.74 -1.16 17.74
C GLY A 319 -7.69 -1.51 16.24
N GLN A 320 -7.47 -0.54 15.35
CA GLN A 320 -7.33 -0.77 13.91
C GLN A 320 -6.00 -1.46 13.53
N LEU A 321 -5.05 -1.55 14.47
CA LEU A 321 -3.74 -2.17 14.28
C LEU A 321 -3.70 -3.64 14.77
N ILE A 322 -4.84 -4.14 15.26
CA ILE A 322 -5.04 -5.54 15.66
C ILE A 322 -5.83 -6.23 14.54
N SER A 323 -5.38 -7.40 14.09
CA SER A 323 -6.07 -8.18 13.05
C SER A 323 -7.15 -9.09 13.66
N SER A 324 -8.06 -9.65 12.86
CA SER A 324 -9.17 -10.49 13.35
C SER A 324 -8.73 -11.77 14.09
N ASP A 325 -7.52 -12.25 13.82
CA ASP A 325 -6.86 -13.34 14.56
C ASP A 325 -6.21 -12.86 15.88
N ASN A 326 -6.62 -11.71 16.42
CA ASN A 326 -6.06 -10.99 17.57
C ASN A 326 -4.54 -10.71 17.48
N ASN A 327 -3.97 -10.76 16.27
CA ASN A 327 -2.56 -10.51 16.01
C ASN A 327 -2.22 -9.02 16.19
N THR A 328 -1.33 -8.72 17.13
CA THR A 328 -0.92 -7.37 17.52
C THR A 328 0.41 -6.90 16.90
N LYS A 329 1.07 -7.70 16.05
CA LYS A 329 2.44 -7.41 15.51
C LYS A 329 2.60 -6.00 14.95
N VAL A 330 1.60 -5.48 14.24
CA VAL A 330 1.62 -4.13 13.67
C VAL A 330 1.66 -3.07 14.78
N ARG A 331 0.75 -3.16 15.75
CA ARG A 331 0.72 -2.28 16.93
C ARG A 331 2.08 -2.30 17.65
N ASP A 332 2.56 -3.50 17.94
CA ASP A 332 3.74 -3.70 18.78
C ASP A 332 5.03 -3.25 18.06
N ALA A 333 5.13 -3.49 16.75
CA ALA A 333 6.23 -2.98 15.94
C ALA A 333 6.19 -1.45 15.77
N VAL A 334 5.01 -0.83 15.66
CA VAL A 334 4.88 0.63 15.65
C VAL A 334 5.43 1.21 16.95
N PHE A 335 4.87 0.85 18.10
CA PHE A 335 5.30 1.41 19.39
C PHE A 335 6.75 1.05 19.76
N GLY A 336 7.24 -0.14 19.38
CA GLY A 336 8.62 -0.55 19.63
C GLY A 336 9.69 0.17 18.80
N ASN A 337 9.32 0.96 17.78
CA ASN A 337 10.28 1.59 16.86
C ASN A 337 10.07 3.11 16.64
N VAL A 338 8.89 3.67 16.94
CA VAL A 338 8.64 5.11 16.72
C VAL A 338 9.28 5.97 17.81
N GLY A 339 10.24 6.83 17.43
CA GLY A 339 10.92 7.74 18.34
C GLY A 339 10.11 8.99 18.69
N THR A 340 9.03 9.28 17.94
CA THR A 340 8.16 10.45 18.20
C THR A 340 6.69 10.07 18.14
N ILE A 341 5.96 10.39 19.21
CA ILE A 341 4.51 10.19 19.35
C ILE A 341 3.84 11.57 19.44
N ILE A 342 2.82 11.79 18.61
CA ILE A 342 1.96 12.98 18.61
C ILE A 342 0.51 12.54 18.82
N ASN A 343 -0.04 12.87 19.99
CA ASN A 343 -1.33 12.43 20.46
C ASN A 343 -2.32 13.60 20.51
N PHE A 344 -3.26 13.65 19.57
CA PHE A 344 -4.43 14.53 19.65
C PHE A 344 -5.53 13.87 20.49
N ARG A 345 -6.73 14.46 20.57
CA ARG A 345 -7.86 13.83 21.30
C ARG A 345 -8.24 12.45 20.77
N ILE A 346 -8.25 11.46 21.65
CA ILE A 346 -8.51 10.03 21.40
C ILE A 346 -9.74 9.49 22.16
N GLY A 347 -9.99 8.17 22.12
CA GLY A 347 -10.98 7.48 22.95
C GLY A 347 -10.40 6.97 24.28
N ALA A 348 -11.27 6.62 25.24
CA ALA A 348 -10.85 6.10 26.55
C ALA A 348 -9.98 4.83 26.44
N ALA A 349 -10.39 3.84 25.64
CA ALA A 349 -9.61 2.62 25.42
C ALA A 349 -8.24 2.85 24.76
N ASP A 350 -8.11 3.87 23.89
CA ASP A 350 -6.80 4.28 23.35
C ASP A 350 -5.96 5.00 24.41
N ALA A 351 -6.61 5.78 25.28
CA ALA A 351 -5.98 6.57 26.33
C ALA A 351 -5.48 5.70 27.50
N GLU A 352 -6.19 4.64 27.89
CA GLU A 352 -5.74 3.64 28.88
C GLU A 352 -4.45 2.92 28.41
N PHE A 353 -4.33 2.72 27.09
CA PHE A 353 -3.11 2.20 26.49
C PHE A 353 -2.00 3.27 26.48
N LEU A 354 -2.30 4.49 26.02
CA LEU A 354 -1.32 5.55 25.79
C LEU A 354 -0.89 6.32 27.04
N GLU A 355 -1.64 6.33 28.13
CA GLU A 355 -1.25 6.98 29.39
C GLU A 355 0.16 6.57 29.83
N LYS A 356 0.49 5.28 29.68
CA LYS A 356 1.81 4.70 29.98
C LYS A 356 2.97 5.33 29.20
N GLU A 357 2.71 5.89 28.01
CA GLU A 357 3.69 6.66 27.24
C GLU A 357 3.80 8.12 27.68
N PHE A 358 2.75 8.67 28.30
CA PHE A 358 2.60 10.09 28.64
C PHE A 358 2.71 10.39 30.16
N MET A 359 2.84 9.37 31.00
CA MET A 359 3.16 9.50 32.42
C MET A 359 4.60 10.01 32.67
N PRO A 360 4.83 10.78 33.75
CA PRO A 360 3.87 11.23 34.76
C PRO A 360 3.14 12.54 34.42
N GLU A 361 3.33 13.13 33.23
CA GLU A 361 2.83 14.48 32.91
C GLU A 361 1.34 14.55 32.59
N PHE A 362 0.75 13.51 31.99
CA PHE A 362 -0.65 13.47 31.58
C PHE A 362 -1.31 12.13 31.90
N LEU A 363 -2.60 12.18 32.25
CA LEU A 363 -3.43 11.03 32.57
C LEU A 363 -4.43 10.71 31.44
N GLU A 364 -5.09 9.56 31.49
CA GLU A 364 -6.13 9.14 30.53
C GLU A 364 -7.14 10.27 30.23
N THR A 365 -7.60 10.94 31.29
CA THR A 365 -8.60 12.01 31.23
C THR A 365 -8.10 13.25 30.47
N ASP A 366 -6.80 13.55 30.48
CA ASP A 366 -6.22 14.62 29.66
C ASP A 366 -6.31 14.26 28.17
N LEU A 367 -5.92 13.04 27.81
CA LEU A 367 -5.89 12.55 26.42
C LEU A 367 -7.31 12.49 25.80
N VAL A 368 -8.33 12.22 26.61
CA VAL A 368 -9.74 12.17 26.21
C VAL A 368 -10.37 13.57 26.11
N ASN A 369 -9.98 14.52 26.96
CA ASN A 369 -10.58 15.87 26.99
C ASN A 369 -9.87 16.92 26.12
N LEU A 370 -8.71 16.59 25.54
CA LEU A 370 -7.87 17.51 24.76
C LEU A 370 -8.63 18.31 23.69
N SER A 371 -8.36 19.61 23.63
CA SER A 371 -9.03 20.54 22.72
C SER A 371 -8.57 20.38 21.25
N LYS A 372 -9.37 20.90 20.31
CA LYS A 372 -9.06 20.86 18.87
C LYS A 372 -7.73 21.57 18.59
N TYR A 373 -6.94 21.05 17.64
CA TYR A 373 -5.61 21.56 17.25
C TYR A 373 -4.55 21.56 18.36
N ASN A 374 -4.85 20.98 19.53
CA ASN A 374 -3.88 20.76 20.59
C ASN A 374 -3.48 19.28 20.60
N ALA A 375 -2.21 19.02 20.91
CA ALA A 375 -1.61 17.70 20.94
C ALA A 375 -0.69 17.58 22.16
N TYR A 376 -0.66 16.42 22.78
CA TYR A 376 0.43 16.01 23.66
C TYR A 376 1.51 15.35 22.81
N MET A 377 2.77 15.72 23.02
CA MET A 377 3.89 15.24 22.23
C MET A 377 4.99 14.66 23.12
N LYS A 378 5.48 13.48 22.73
CA LYS A 378 6.72 12.86 23.19
C LYS A 378 7.67 12.87 22.01
N LEU A 379 8.51 13.90 21.93
CA LEU A 379 9.42 14.10 20.79
C LEU A 379 10.74 13.37 21.01
N MET A 380 11.33 12.84 19.94
CA MET A 380 12.76 12.62 19.92
C MET A 380 13.48 13.97 19.82
N ILE A 381 14.48 14.18 20.67
CA ILE A 381 15.34 15.38 20.68
C ILE A 381 16.79 14.92 20.83
N ASP A 382 17.59 15.09 19.77
CA ASP A 382 18.98 14.64 19.69
C ASP A 382 19.16 13.15 20.10
N GLY A 383 18.19 12.32 19.69
CA GLY A 383 18.16 10.89 19.98
C GLY A 383 17.66 10.48 21.37
N VAL A 384 17.32 11.42 22.25
CA VAL A 384 16.75 11.17 23.58
C VAL A 384 15.27 11.53 23.59
N ALA A 385 14.43 10.70 24.23
CA ALA A 385 12.99 10.97 24.31
C ALA A 385 12.74 12.14 25.27
N SER A 386 11.99 13.15 24.82
CA SER A 386 11.58 14.26 25.69
C SER A 386 10.65 13.74 26.79
N ARG A 387 10.64 14.44 27.94
CA ARG A 387 9.44 14.42 28.77
C ARG A 387 8.24 14.85 27.92
N PRO A 388 7.08 14.19 28.03
CA PRO A 388 5.85 14.63 27.39
C PRO A 388 5.54 16.12 27.65
N PHE A 389 4.97 16.81 26.66
CA PHE A 389 4.54 18.20 26.80
C PHE A 389 3.32 18.51 25.92
N SER A 390 2.62 19.60 26.22
CA SER A 390 1.48 20.09 25.43
C SER A 390 1.89 21.11 24.37
N ALA A 391 1.22 21.06 23.23
CA ALA A 391 1.50 21.89 22.07
C ALA A 391 0.23 22.24 21.29
N GLU A 392 0.21 23.44 20.71
CA GLU A 392 -0.76 23.86 19.68
C GLU A 392 -0.12 23.60 18.31
N THR A 393 -0.75 22.83 17.42
CA THR A 393 -0.18 22.54 16.09
C THR A 393 -0.25 23.73 15.16
N GLU A 394 0.64 23.79 14.15
CA GLU A 394 0.57 24.80 13.09
C GLU A 394 -0.83 24.86 12.43
N PRO A 395 -1.40 26.06 12.19
CA PRO A 395 -2.65 26.19 11.44
C PRO A 395 -2.45 25.80 9.97
N PRO A 396 -3.52 25.55 9.19
CA PRO A 396 -3.41 25.27 7.77
C PRO A 396 -2.67 26.39 7.01
N GLN A 397 -1.79 26.03 6.08
CA GLN A 397 -1.21 27.01 5.16
C GLN A 397 -2.33 27.68 4.34
N LYS A 398 -2.21 28.99 4.11
CA LYS A 398 -3.02 29.70 3.11
C LYS A 398 -2.70 29.13 1.73
N MET A 399 -3.72 28.92 0.90
CA MET A 399 -3.51 28.48 -0.50
C MET A 399 -2.57 29.46 -1.22
N PRO A 400 -1.66 28.97 -2.07
CA PRO A 400 -0.81 29.83 -2.88
C PRO A 400 -1.63 30.55 -3.96
N LEU A 401 -1.14 31.70 -4.43
CA LEU A 401 -1.79 32.49 -5.49
C LEU A 401 -1.73 31.82 -6.87
N VAL A 402 -0.81 30.88 -7.05
CA VAL A 402 -0.61 30.07 -8.26
C VAL A 402 -0.55 28.61 -7.82
N SER A 403 -1.31 27.75 -8.51
CA SER A 403 -1.17 26.29 -8.42
C SER A 403 -0.64 25.75 -9.73
N TYR A 404 0.23 24.74 -9.64
CA TYR A 404 0.78 24.02 -10.79
C TYR A 404 0.09 22.68 -11.05
N ARG A 405 -1.08 22.43 -10.43
CA ARG A 405 -1.83 21.17 -10.46
C ARG A 405 -1.95 20.55 -11.86
N ASP A 406 -2.47 21.30 -12.84
CA ASP A 406 -2.77 20.72 -14.15
C ASP A 406 -1.49 20.37 -14.92
N ALA A 407 -0.45 21.20 -14.77
CA ALA A 407 0.89 20.90 -15.29
C ALA A 407 1.52 19.67 -14.61
N ILE A 408 1.31 19.49 -13.30
CA ILE A 408 1.76 18.31 -12.54
C ILE A 408 1.05 17.03 -13.02
N VAL A 409 -0.26 17.07 -13.18
CA VAL A 409 -1.07 15.94 -13.67
C VAL A 409 -0.65 15.57 -15.10
N GLU A 410 -0.56 16.55 -16.00
CA GLU A 410 -0.22 16.29 -17.40
C GLU A 410 1.25 15.88 -17.59
N ASN A 411 2.18 16.43 -16.80
CA ASN A 411 3.55 15.92 -16.73
C ASN A 411 3.61 14.48 -16.20
N SER A 412 2.73 14.12 -15.25
CA SER A 412 2.68 12.76 -14.68
C SER A 412 2.14 11.77 -15.71
N ARG A 413 1.05 12.10 -16.42
CA ARG A 413 0.52 11.31 -17.54
C ARG A 413 1.57 11.07 -18.61
N ARG A 414 2.15 12.15 -19.15
CA ARG A 414 3.12 12.10 -20.26
C ARG A 414 4.41 11.33 -19.92
N LYS A 415 4.83 11.31 -18.65
CA LYS A 415 6.06 10.62 -18.20
C LYS A 415 5.84 9.19 -17.70
N TYR A 416 4.69 8.90 -17.09
CA TYR A 416 4.51 7.66 -16.31
C TYR A 416 3.21 6.88 -16.60
N ALA A 417 2.31 7.37 -17.46
CA ALA A 417 1.11 6.64 -17.85
C ALA A 417 1.20 6.08 -19.28
N THR A 418 0.44 5.01 -19.53
CA THR A 418 0.20 4.48 -20.87
C THR A 418 -1.25 4.80 -21.25
N PRO A 419 -1.56 5.36 -22.43
CA PRO A 419 -2.94 5.61 -22.85
C PRO A 419 -3.76 4.31 -22.82
N ARG A 420 -4.93 4.35 -22.18
CA ARG A 420 -5.79 3.19 -21.87
C ARG A 420 -5.91 2.19 -23.02
N LYS A 421 -6.25 2.66 -24.22
CA LYS A 421 -6.41 1.81 -25.41
C LYS A 421 -5.17 0.96 -25.70
N VAL A 422 -3.96 1.52 -25.55
CA VAL A 422 -2.70 0.79 -25.78
C VAL A 422 -2.46 -0.29 -24.73
N VAL A 423 -3.00 -0.12 -23.52
CA VAL A 423 -2.99 -1.14 -22.46
C VAL A 423 -4.01 -2.24 -22.75
N GLU A 424 -5.25 -1.86 -23.06
CA GLU A 424 -6.33 -2.81 -23.35
C GLU A 424 -6.05 -3.63 -24.62
N ASP A 425 -5.54 -3.00 -25.69
CA ASP A 425 -5.08 -3.67 -26.92
C ASP A 425 -3.92 -4.65 -26.68
N ARG A 426 -3.07 -4.43 -25.65
CA ARG A 426 -1.98 -5.33 -25.28
C ARG A 426 -2.50 -6.52 -24.48
N ILE A 427 -3.30 -6.25 -23.45
CA ILE A 427 -3.89 -7.27 -22.57
C ILE A 427 -4.79 -8.22 -23.37
N ALA A 428 -5.59 -7.70 -24.31
CA ALA A 428 -6.39 -8.54 -25.22
C ALA A 428 -5.51 -9.52 -26.03
N LYS A 429 -4.42 -9.03 -26.64
CA LYS A 429 -3.49 -9.85 -27.45
C LYS A 429 -2.79 -10.93 -26.63
N GLU A 430 -2.45 -10.67 -25.37
CA GLU A 430 -1.84 -11.69 -24.49
C GLU A 430 -2.78 -12.88 -24.20
N TRP A 431 -4.09 -12.61 -24.12
CA TRP A 431 -5.12 -13.64 -24.02
C TRP A 431 -5.40 -14.34 -25.36
N GLU A 432 -5.66 -13.56 -26.43
CA GLU A 432 -5.95 -14.08 -27.77
C GLU A 432 -4.84 -14.97 -28.31
N ALA A 433 -3.57 -14.55 -28.17
CA ALA A 433 -2.42 -15.35 -28.58
C ALA A 433 -2.37 -16.71 -27.90
N THR A 434 -2.91 -16.82 -26.67
CA THR A 434 -2.87 -18.06 -25.91
C THR A 434 -4.05 -18.97 -26.22
N ALA A 435 -5.24 -18.42 -26.45
CA ALA A 435 -6.37 -19.17 -27.02
C ALA A 435 -6.00 -19.77 -28.40
N ASN A 436 -5.42 -18.95 -29.27
CA ASN A 436 -4.96 -19.39 -30.60
C ASN A 436 -3.82 -20.43 -30.52
N ALA A 437 -2.93 -20.34 -29.53
CA ALA A 437 -1.86 -21.33 -29.32
C ALA A 437 -2.35 -22.70 -28.79
N VAL A 438 -3.58 -22.77 -28.25
CA VAL A 438 -4.26 -24.05 -27.94
C VAL A 438 -4.88 -24.62 -29.22
N VAL A 439 -5.70 -23.83 -29.93
CA VAL A 439 -6.36 -24.26 -31.18
C VAL A 439 -5.36 -24.75 -32.24
N ALA A 440 -4.22 -24.06 -32.38
CA ALA A 440 -3.15 -24.46 -33.31
C ALA A 440 -2.42 -25.76 -32.93
N LYS A 441 -2.58 -26.28 -31.70
CA LYS A 441 -2.04 -27.56 -31.24
C LYS A 441 -3.08 -28.70 -31.26
N GLU A 442 -4.36 -28.36 -31.15
CA GLU A 442 -5.47 -29.32 -31.25
C GLU A 442 -5.90 -29.59 -32.70
N ALA A 443 -5.46 -28.77 -33.65
CA ALA A 443 -5.58 -29.04 -35.08
C ALA A 443 -4.99 -30.43 -35.44
N PRO A 444 -5.79 -31.37 -35.96
CA PRO A 444 -5.34 -32.75 -36.16
C PRO A 444 -4.27 -32.81 -37.25
N LYS A 445 -3.09 -33.35 -36.91
CA LYS A 445 -2.05 -33.69 -37.88
C LYS A 445 -2.61 -34.71 -38.87
N ARG A 446 -3.00 -34.26 -40.07
CA ARG A 446 -3.28 -35.12 -41.23
C ARG A 446 -1.96 -35.73 -41.74
N GLY A 447 -1.44 -36.71 -41.00
CA GLY A 447 -0.32 -37.54 -41.45
C GLY A 447 -0.77 -38.39 -42.62
N PHE A 448 -0.30 -38.05 -43.82
CA PHE A 448 -0.51 -38.84 -45.03
C PHE A 448 0.71 -39.75 -45.25
N ASP A 449 0.82 -40.78 -44.42
CA ASP A 449 1.84 -41.84 -44.55
C ASP A 449 1.14 -43.20 -44.71
N GLY A 450 1.16 -43.71 -45.94
CA GLY A 450 0.62 -45.00 -46.32
C GLY A 450 1.16 -45.38 -47.71
N PRO A 451 1.74 -46.58 -47.89
CA PRO A 451 2.45 -46.92 -49.12
C PRO A 451 1.49 -47.08 -50.31
N PRO A 452 1.96 -46.81 -51.55
CA PRO A 452 1.16 -47.03 -52.75
C PRO A 452 0.69 -48.49 -52.87
N ARG A 453 -0.53 -48.69 -53.38
CA ARG A 453 -1.03 -49.99 -53.81
C ARG A 453 -1.49 -49.89 -55.25
N ASP A 454 -0.74 -50.51 -56.15
CA ASP A 454 -1.10 -50.60 -57.56
C ASP A 454 -2.43 -51.32 -57.76
N ARG A 455 -3.31 -50.74 -58.58
CA ARG A 455 -4.46 -51.42 -59.19
C ARG A 455 -4.64 -50.93 -60.63
N ALA A 456 -4.55 -51.86 -61.56
CA ALA A 456 -4.82 -51.63 -62.98
C ALA A 456 -6.29 -51.27 -63.23
N PRO A 457 -6.60 -50.51 -64.30
CA PRO A 457 -7.97 -50.13 -64.63
C PRO A 457 -8.78 -51.32 -65.17
N ARG A 458 -10.11 -51.24 -65.04
CA ARG A 458 -11.07 -52.03 -65.82
C ARG A 458 -12.08 -51.11 -66.49
N GLN A 459 -12.42 -51.44 -67.73
CA GLN A 459 -13.41 -50.71 -68.52
C GLN A 459 -14.82 -50.94 -67.98
N TYR A 460 -15.71 -49.98 -68.26
CA TYR A 460 -17.16 -50.19 -68.29
C TYR A 460 -17.58 -50.33 -69.77
N ASP A 461 -18.58 -51.17 -70.02
CA ASP A 461 -19.10 -51.46 -71.36
C ASP A 461 -20.63 -51.27 -71.40
N ASP A 462 -21.21 -51.14 -72.60
CA ASP A 462 -22.53 -50.53 -72.83
C ASP A 462 -23.70 -51.54 -73.00
N ARG A 463 -24.78 -51.34 -72.21
CA ARG A 463 -26.22 -51.51 -72.60
C ARG A 463 -26.72 -52.91 -73.04
N PRO A 464 -28.04 -53.15 -73.31
CA PRO A 464 -29.22 -52.25 -73.30
C PRO A 464 -30.38 -52.68 -72.35
N ARG A 465 -31.59 -52.11 -72.57
CA ARG A 465 -32.84 -52.27 -71.78
C ARG A 465 -33.88 -53.17 -72.48
N ILE A 466 -34.85 -53.70 -71.72
CA ILE A 466 -36.27 -54.03 -72.05
C ILE A 466 -36.90 -54.63 -70.76
N SER A 467 -38.16 -54.40 -70.33
CA SER A 467 -39.30 -53.57 -70.80
C SER A 467 -40.18 -53.08 -69.61
N SER A 468 -41.37 -52.52 -69.91
CA SER A 468 -42.44 -52.04 -69.01
C SER A 468 -43.13 -53.15 -68.18
N GLU A 469 -44.11 -52.93 -67.29
CA GLU A 469 -45.01 -51.80 -66.91
C GLU A 469 -45.23 -51.86 -65.36
N GLU A 470 -45.97 -51.04 -64.58
CA GLU A 470 -47.12 -50.15 -64.80
C GLU A 470 -47.25 -49.12 -63.64
N GLY A 471 -47.84 -47.93 -63.87
CA GLY A 471 -48.35 -46.99 -62.84
C GLY A 471 -47.34 -46.25 -61.92
N GLY A 472 -47.43 -44.92 -61.67
CA GLY A 472 -48.30 -43.87 -62.22
C GLY A 472 -47.90 -42.49 -61.65
N TYR A 473 -47.83 -41.46 -62.50
CA TYR A 473 -47.51 -40.06 -62.12
C TYR A 473 -48.78 -39.34 -61.56
N SER A 474 -48.75 -38.15 -60.91
CA SER A 474 -47.79 -37.03 -60.98
C SER A 474 -47.80 -36.07 -59.76
N ARG A 475 -46.97 -35.00 -59.82
CA ARG A 475 -46.91 -33.77 -58.96
C ARG A 475 -47.47 -32.54 -59.76
N PRO A 476 -47.31 -31.24 -59.39
CA PRO A 476 -47.15 -30.53 -58.09
C PRO A 476 -48.41 -29.59 -57.87
N PRO A 477 -48.45 -28.22 -57.82
CA PRO A 477 -47.54 -27.16 -57.32
C PRO A 477 -48.17 -25.98 -56.47
N MET A 478 -47.28 -25.22 -55.81
CA MET A 478 -47.28 -23.75 -55.52
C MET A 478 -48.55 -22.95 -55.08
N ARG A 479 -48.50 -22.46 -53.83
CA ARG A 479 -48.45 -21.02 -53.40
C ARG A 479 -49.57 -20.02 -53.84
N ASN A 480 -50.40 -19.56 -52.89
CA ASN A 480 -50.71 -18.12 -52.60
C ASN A 480 -51.70 -17.90 -51.42
N LEU A 481 -51.87 -16.63 -50.97
CA LEU A 481 -52.93 -16.10 -50.06
C LEU A 481 -54.20 -15.69 -50.87
N PRO A 482 -55.35 -15.14 -50.34
CA PRO A 482 -55.63 -14.55 -49.01
C PRO A 482 -57.09 -14.71 -48.41
N ALA A 483 -57.34 -14.00 -47.28
CA ALA A 483 -58.56 -13.27 -46.85
C ALA A 483 -59.95 -13.93 -46.52
N GLN A 484 -60.38 -13.69 -45.27
CA GLN A 484 -61.72 -13.32 -44.71
C GLN A 484 -63.09 -13.71 -45.36
N ALA A 485 -63.88 -14.46 -44.58
CA ALA A 485 -65.33 -14.32 -44.26
C ALA A 485 -65.57 -15.13 -42.94
N GLY A 486 -66.60 -14.98 -42.07
CA GLY A 486 -68.03 -14.66 -42.23
C GLY A 486 -68.85 -15.97 -42.35
N ASP A 487 -69.82 -16.35 -41.51
CA ASP A 487 -70.46 -15.72 -40.32
C ASP A 487 -71.24 -16.80 -39.48
N SER A 488 -71.96 -16.39 -38.43
CA SER A 488 -73.17 -17.00 -37.78
C SER A 488 -73.11 -17.75 -36.41
N HIS A 489 -73.78 -17.11 -35.43
CA HIS A 489 -74.75 -17.63 -34.42
C HIS A 489 -74.40 -18.28 -33.04
N ILE A 490 -74.56 -17.44 -32.00
CA ILE A 490 -75.45 -17.58 -30.79
C ILE A 490 -75.09 -18.53 -29.63
N GLY A 491 -74.96 -17.93 -28.42
CA GLY A 491 -75.03 -18.57 -27.08
C GLY A 491 -73.68 -18.81 -26.38
N SER A 492 -73.47 -18.49 -25.09
CA SER A 492 -74.29 -17.77 -24.10
C SER A 492 -73.46 -17.24 -22.91
N GLU A 493 -73.93 -16.15 -22.28
CA GLU A 493 -73.65 -15.62 -20.93
C GLU A 493 -72.22 -15.18 -20.47
N ARG A 494 -72.12 -13.85 -20.30
CA ARG A 494 -71.48 -13.06 -19.21
C ARG A 494 -69.93 -12.92 -19.15
N PRO A 495 -69.41 -11.81 -18.56
CA PRO A 495 -68.10 -11.28 -18.96
C PRO A 495 -67.00 -11.37 -17.89
N ILE A 496 -65.75 -11.45 -18.36
CA ILE A 496 -64.55 -11.06 -17.62
C ILE A 496 -63.79 -10.05 -18.52
N GLU A 497 -63.84 -8.76 -18.19
CA GLU A 497 -63.12 -7.74 -18.95
C GLU A 497 -61.64 -7.64 -18.53
N ARG A 498 -60.78 -7.35 -19.52
CA ARG A 498 -59.39 -6.95 -19.30
C ARG A 498 -59.29 -5.42 -19.45
N PRO A 499 -58.59 -4.70 -18.56
CA PRO A 499 -58.28 -3.30 -18.81
C PRO A 499 -57.36 -3.14 -20.02
N ARG A 500 -57.63 -2.13 -20.85
CA ARG A 500 -56.68 -1.62 -21.86
C ARG A 500 -55.89 -0.43 -21.30
N SER A 501 -54.73 -0.20 -21.90
CA SER A 501 -53.84 0.94 -21.65
C SER A 501 -54.47 2.29 -22.00
N GLN A 502 -54.16 3.33 -21.22
CA GLN A 502 -54.26 4.73 -21.65
C GLN A 502 -53.14 5.59 -21.01
N GLU A 503 -53.02 6.84 -21.46
CA GLU A 503 -51.81 7.66 -21.35
C GLU A 503 -51.79 8.63 -20.14
N SER A 504 -50.67 9.35 -20.02
CA SER A 504 -50.17 10.01 -18.81
C SER A 504 -50.74 11.41 -18.46
N ARG A 505 -50.54 11.78 -17.18
CA ARG A 505 -50.56 13.12 -16.53
C ARG A 505 -51.92 13.58 -15.94
N PRO A 506 -51.92 14.46 -14.92
CA PRO A 506 -50.79 15.03 -14.15
C PRO A 506 -50.65 14.42 -12.73
N ILE A 507 -49.59 14.81 -12.00
CA ILE A 507 -49.42 14.48 -10.57
C ILE A 507 -49.92 15.67 -9.73
N GLU A 508 -50.88 15.42 -8.84
CA GLU A 508 -51.34 16.39 -7.84
C GLU A 508 -50.49 16.31 -6.56
N GLN A 509 -50.29 17.44 -5.87
CA GLN A 509 -49.40 17.54 -4.72
C GLN A 509 -50.04 16.97 -3.44
N THR A 510 -49.59 15.80 -2.99
CA THR A 510 -49.94 15.27 -1.67
C THR A 510 -49.18 16.02 -0.56
N ARG A 511 -49.89 16.34 0.54
CA ARG A 511 -49.36 17.10 1.67
C ARG A 511 -48.42 16.24 2.54
N PRO A 512 -47.47 16.85 3.27
CA PRO A 512 -46.65 16.13 4.25
C PRO A 512 -47.51 15.47 5.35
N ILE A 513 -47.13 14.27 5.77
CA ILE A 513 -47.73 13.58 6.92
C ILE A 513 -46.92 13.94 8.18
N GLU A 514 -47.59 14.45 9.22
CA GLU A 514 -46.95 14.76 10.50
C GLU A 514 -46.56 13.48 11.27
N PRO A 515 -45.35 13.42 11.88
CA PRO A 515 -44.95 12.30 12.72
C PRO A 515 -45.67 12.35 14.08
N ARG A 516 -46.20 11.20 14.52
CA ARG A 516 -46.80 11.07 15.86
C ARG A 516 -45.73 11.17 16.96
N PRO A 517 -46.05 11.70 18.16
CA PRO A 517 -45.12 11.71 19.28
C PRO A 517 -44.73 10.30 19.74
N ILE A 518 -43.47 10.11 20.11
CA ILE A 518 -42.97 8.90 20.78
C ILE A 518 -43.09 9.10 22.30
N GLU A 519 -43.81 8.21 22.98
CA GLU A 519 -43.90 8.23 24.44
C GLU A 519 -42.54 7.92 25.10
N ARG A 520 -42.22 8.60 26.21
CA ARG A 520 -41.02 8.32 26.99
C ARG A 520 -41.26 7.14 27.94
N PRO A 521 -40.32 6.17 28.05
CA PRO A 521 -40.40 5.16 29.10
C PRO A 521 -40.31 5.81 30.49
N ARG A 522 -41.01 5.25 31.47
CA ARG A 522 -40.98 5.72 32.87
C ARG A 522 -39.67 5.29 33.55
N PRO A 523 -39.19 6.03 34.57
CA PRO A 523 -38.04 5.60 35.38
C PRO A 523 -38.31 4.27 36.07
N VAL A 524 -37.26 3.45 36.22
CA VAL A 524 -37.27 2.23 37.04
C VAL A 524 -36.55 2.53 38.35
N GLU A 525 -37.25 2.35 39.47
CA GLU A 525 -36.65 2.50 40.81
C GLU A 525 -35.71 1.31 41.12
N PRO A 526 -34.55 1.55 41.76
CA PRO A 526 -33.64 0.49 42.14
C PRO A 526 -34.19 -0.33 43.32
N ARG A 527 -34.21 -1.67 43.17
CA ARG A 527 -34.53 -2.57 44.28
C ARG A 527 -33.37 -2.64 45.29
N PRO A 528 -33.63 -2.87 46.60
CA PRO A 528 -32.58 -3.06 47.58
C PRO A 528 -31.74 -4.32 47.29
N VAL A 529 -30.44 -4.26 47.62
CA VAL A 529 -29.56 -5.44 47.60
C VAL A 529 -29.63 -6.14 48.95
N GLU A 530 -30.15 -7.37 48.97
CA GLU A 530 -30.13 -8.22 50.16
C GLU A 530 -28.71 -8.67 50.49
N ARG A 531 -28.37 -8.72 51.79
CA ARG A 531 -27.05 -9.17 52.27
C ARG A 531 -27.05 -10.69 52.47
N PRO A 532 -26.05 -11.44 51.96
CA PRO A 532 -25.87 -12.84 52.31
C PRO A 532 -25.65 -13.04 53.81
N ILE A 533 -26.42 -13.93 54.42
CA ILE A 533 -26.29 -14.28 55.84
C ILE A 533 -25.21 -15.36 55.99
N MET A 534 -24.03 -15.00 56.52
CA MET A 534 -23.06 -16.00 56.97
C MET A 534 -23.50 -16.59 58.32
N ARG A 535 -23.49 -17.92 58.42
CA ARG A 535 -23.52 -18.65 59.70
C ARG A 535 -22.10 -19.06 60.11
N PRO A 536 -21.80 -19.21 61.41
CA PRO A 536 -20.43 -19.27 61.91
C PRO A 536 -19.82 -20.68 61.86
N SER A 537 -18.49 -20.73 61.81
CA SER A 537 -17.68 -21.90 62.15
C SER A 537 -16.36 -21.43 62.76
N THR A 538 -16.05 -21.91 63.96
CA THR A 538 -14.85 -21.61 64.76
C THR A 538 -14.35 -22.91 65.41
N PRO A 539 -13.13 -22.96 65.95
CA PRO A 539 -11.89 -22.31 65.51
C PRO A 539 -10.71 -23.30 65.43
N THR A 540 -9.54 -22.83 64.97
CA THR A 540 -8.25 -23.39 65.43
C THR A 540 -7.25 -22.25 65.64
N VAL A 541 -6.37 -22.38 66.64
CA VAL A 541 -5.52 -21.30 67.18
C VAL A 541 -4.05 -21.64 66.98
N HIS A 542 -3.20 -20.63 66.72
CA HIS A 542 -1.85 -20.55 67.30
C HIS A 542 -1.37 -19.07 67.35
N HIS A 543 -0.58 -18.74 68.39
CA HIS A 543 0.16 -17.48 68.57
C HIS A 543 1.45 -17.49 67.68
N GLU A 544 2.31 -16.47 67.55
CA GLU A 544 2.88 -15.46 68.48
C GLU A 544 3.24 -14.14 67.74
N GLU A 545 2.87 -12.95 68.23
CA GLU A 545 3.64 -11.98 69.06
C GLU A 545 4.62 -11.00 68.36
N ARG A 546 4.41 -9.69 68.62
CA ARG A 546 5.43 -8.59 68.73
C ARG A 546 6.14 -8.13 67.43
N ARG A 547 6.60 -6.87 67.28
CA ARG A 547 6.64 -5.65 68.14
C ARG A 547 6.78 -4.36 67.28
N ALA A 548 6.57 -3.18 67.89
CA ALA A 548 6.82 -1.82 67.35
C ALA A 548 6.99 -0.82 68.54
N PRO A 549 7.26 0.50 68.37
CA PRO A 549 7.74 1.26 67.19
C PRO A 549 9.26 1.57 67.34
N PRO A 550 9.85 2.76 67.66
CA PRO A 550 9.36 4.12 68.01
C PRO A 550 9.70 5.20 66.92
N SER A 551 9.69 6.50 67.26
CA SER A 551 10.02 7.65 66.38
C SER A 551 10.49 8.91 67.16
N VAL A 552 11.36 9.77 66.58
CA VAL A 552 11.67 11.17 67.02
C VAL A 552 12.34 11.99 65.87
N PRO A 553 12.48 13.35 65.95
CA PRO A 553 12.47 14.24 64.77
C PRO A 553 13.73 15.11 64.52
N HIS A 554 13.67 16.01 63.52
CA HIS A 554 14.59 17.15 63.37
C HIS A 554 13.89 18.45 62.92
N THR A 555 14.51 19.61 63.22
CA THR A 555 13.99 20.98 63.00
C THR A 555 15.09 21.96 62.52
N SER A 556 14.73 22.89 61.62
CA SER A 556 15.39 24.19 61.31
C SER A 556 14.57 24.87 60.18
N VAL A 557 14.03 26.09 60.30
CA VAL A 557 14.59 27.45 60.55
C VAL A 557 15.22 28.09 59.29
N ARG A 558 14.67 29.24 58.87
CA ARG A 558 15.13 30.13 57.77
C ARG A 558 15.83 31.38 58.31
N PRO A 559 16.77 31.96 57.54
CA PRO A 559 16.89 33.42 57.38
C PRO A 559 16.55 33.91 55.93
N PRO A 560 16.56 35.24 55.64
CA PRO A 560 15.91 35.83 54.45
C PRO A 560 16.82 36.45 53.37
N ILE A 561 16.17 37.14 52.42
CA ILE A 561 16.63 37.80 51.17
C ILE A 561 17.46 39.08 51.40
N PRO A 562 18.34 39.46 50.46
CA PRO A 562 18.59 40.86 50.10
C PRO A 562 18.25 41.20 48.63
N SER A 563 17.80 42.43 48.38
CA SER A 563 17.53 43.00 47.06
C SER A 563 18.47 44.18 46.77
N PRO A 564 18.79 44.43 45.48
CA PRO A 564 18.95 45.80 44.96
C PRO A 564 17.92 46.04 43.83
N SER A 565 16.98 46.98 43.93
CA SER A 565 17.10 48.46 43.94
C SER A 565 17.13 49.06 42.51
N SER A 566 16.19 49.97 42.23
CA SER A 566 15.95 50.59 40.93
C SER A 566 16.83 51.81 40.62
N ILE A 567 17.14 52.02 39.34
CA ILE A 567 17.49 53.33 38.75
C ILE A 567 16.53 53.57 37.56
N ALA A 568 16.24 54.83 37.23
CA ALA A 568 15.09 55.22 36.41
C ALA A 568 15.42 56.18 35.26
N SER A 569 14.43 56.35 34.37
CA SER A 569 14.13 57.53 33.53
C SER A 569 15.04 57.90 32.35
N GLY A 570 14.39 58.28 31.24
CA GLY A 570 14.98 58.98 30.08
C GLY A 570 15.48 58.07 28.95
N SER A 571 15.29 58.42 27.66
CA SER A 571 14.44 59.46 27.06
C SER A 571 14.19 59.13 25.57
N SER A 572 13.26 59.84 24.92
CA SER A 572 12.82 59.60 23.54
C SER A 572 13.66 60.32 22.47
N VAL A 573 13.99 59.64 21.37
CA VAL A 573 14.39 60.24 20.07
C VAL A 573 13.76 59.41 18.94
N SER A 574 13.42 60.04 17.81
CA SER A 574 12.65 59.43 16.71
C SER A 574 13.27 59.65 15.32
N SER A 575 13.15 58.63 14.45
CA SER A 575 13.37 58.69 12.98
C SER A 575 14.82 58.97 12.52
N PRO A 576 15.19 58.81 11.22
CA PRO A 576 14.41 58.40 10.03
C PRO A 576 14.84 57.04 9.41
N PRO A 577 14.14 56.52 8.39
CA PRO A 577 14.51 55.25 7.73
C PRO A 577 15.64 55.40 6.68
N ILE A 578 16.33 54.29 6.38
CA ILE A 578 17.37 54.20 5.35
C ILE A 578 17.05 53.04 4.39
N THR A 579 16.97 53.36 3.10
CA THR A 579 17.02 52.40 1.97
C THR A 579 18.38 52.46 1.29
N PRO A 580 18.93 51.31 0.88
CA PRO A 580 19.39 51.13 -0.50
C PRO A 580 18.61 49.97 -1.15
N GLU A 581 17.98 50.13 -2.32
CA GLU A 581 18.56 50.36 -3.66
C GLU A 581 19.04 49.06 -4.31
N TYR A 582 18.51 48.78 -5.52
CA TYR A 582 18.39 47.43 -6.08
C TYR A 582 19.35 47.24 -7.26
N THR A 583 20.50 46.61 -7.04
CA THR A 583 21.52 46.40 -8.09
C THR A 583 21.30 45.06 -8.82
N ALA A 584 20.96 45.14 -10.11
CA ALA A 584 20.73 43.95 -10.94
C ALA A 584 22.07 43.27 -11.32
N PRO A 585 22.19 41.92 -11.18
CA PRO A 585 23.34 41.19 -11.71
C PRO A 585 23.29 41.11 -13.24
N LYS A 586 24.45 41.23 -13.88
CA LYS A 586 24.62 41.30 -15.34
C LYS A 586 24.40 39.92 -16.00
N HIS A 587 23.99 39.92 -17.27
CA HIS A 587 23.97 38.72 -18.11
C HIS A 587 25.35 38.04 -18.15
N VAL A 588 25.34 36.71 -18.08
CA VAL A 588 26.48 35.83 -18.39
C VAL A 588 26.04 34.92 -19.56
N PRO A 589 26.85 34.77 -20.63
CA PRO A 589 26.47 33.97 -21.79
C PRO A 589 26.51 32.45 -21.50
N PRO A 590 25.81 31.62 -22.29
CA PRO A 590 25.78 30.17 -22.10
C PRO A 590 27.12 29.51 -22.48
N PRO A 591 27.52 28.41 -21.80
CA PRO A 591 28.72 27.65 -22.17
C PRO A 591 28.55 26.93 -23.51
N ALA A 592 29.64 26.84 -24.27
CA ALA A 592 29.65 26.27 -25.62
C ALA A 592 29.56 24.74 -25.63
N ARG A 593 29.04 24.19 -26.74
CA ARG A 593 29.20 22.76 -27.09
C ARG A 593 30.66 22.48 -27.44
N PHE A 594 31.17 21.32 -27.02
CA PHE A 594 32.38 20.71 -27.59
C PHE A 594 32.12 19.25 -27.95
N ASN A 595 32.58 18.85 -29.14
CA ASN A 595 32.60 17.49 -29.69
C ASN A 595 34.03 17.18 -30.14
N HIS A 596 34.42 15.89 -30.10
CA HIS A 596 35.75 15.36 -30.47
C HIS A 596 36.90 15.88 -29.57
N LEU A 597 37.99 15.14 -29.33
CA LEU A 597 38.64 14.04 -30.06
C LEU A 597 38.47 12.68 -29.32
N GLN A 598 38.69 11.48 -29.88
CA GLN A 598 39.86 10.95 -30.60
C GLN A 598 41.16 11.02 -29.75
N GLU A 599 42.06 10.04 -29.77
CA GLU A 599 42.04 8.65 -30.27
C GLU A 599 43.19 7.90 -29.57
N LEU A 600 43.04 6.62 -29.22
CA LEU A 600 44.20 5.79 -28.83
C LEU A 600 43.91 4.31 -29.02
N SER A 601 44.33 3.80 -30.18
CA SER A 601 44.34 2.38 -30.50
C SER A 601 45.59 1.70 -29.93
N LEU A 602 45.44 0.47 -29.47
CA LEU A 602 46.48 -0.57 -29.56
C LEU A 602 45.78 -1.92 -29.73
N ASP A 603 46.41 -2.81 -30.49
CA ASP A 603 45.74 -3.87 -31.25
C ASP A 603 46.42 -5.24 -31.03
N LYS A 604 45.69 -6.32 -31.34
CA LYS A 604 46.10 -7.75 -31.37
C LYS A 604 46.28 -8.38 -29.97
N GLY A 605 45.88 -9.63 -29.76
CA GLY A 605 45.17 -10.57 -30.64
C GLY A 605 45.24 -12.01 -30.11
N LEU A 606 44.48 -12.94 -30.72
CA LEU A 606 44.33 -14.37 -30.35
C LEU A 606 43.52 -14.59 -29.03
N GLY A 607 42.75 -15.67 -28.85
CA GLY A 607 42.34 -16.71 -29.80
C GLY A 607 41.76 -17.96 -29.12
N ALA A 608 40.69 -18.52 -29.71
CA ALA A 608 40.08 -19.85 -29.44
C ALA A 608 39.28 -20.12 -28.13
N HIS A 609 38.17 -20.83 -28.34
CA HIS A 609 37.37 -21.65 -27.39
C HIS A 609 37.36 -23.10 -27.96
N PRO A 610 36.88 -24.14 -27.24
CA PRO A 610 36.72 -24.32 -25.79
C PRO A 610 37.40 -25.61 -25.27
N SER A 611 37.44 -25.85 -23.94
CA SER A 611 37.74 -27.17 -23.37
C SER A 611 37.04 -27.42 -22.04
N GLN A 612 36.83 -28.71 -21.71
CA GLN A 612 36.03 -29.20 -20.57
C GLN A 612 36.71 -29.01 -19.18
N PRO A 613 35.94 -29.06 -18.07
CA PRO A 613 36.42 -28.62 -16.75
C PRO A 613 37.40 -29.60 -16.09
N LYS A 614 38.39 -29.04 -15.37
CA LYS A 614 39.25 -29.79 -14.45
C LYS A 614 38.71 -29.69 -13.02
N ASN A 615 38.59 -30.83 -12.34
CA ASN A 615 38.33 -30.87 -10.91
C ASN A 615 39.51 -30.28 -10.12
N HIS A 616 39.23 -29.31 -9.26
CA HIS A 616 40.13 -28.92 -8.18
C HIS A 616 39.59 -29.47 -6.84
N PRO A 617 40.43 -30.10 -5.99
CA PRO A 617 40.01 -30.55 -4.68
C PRO A 617 39.72 -29.35 -3.75
N LYS A 618 38.74 -29.50 -2.86
CA LYS A 618 38.44 -28.50 -1.82
C LYS A 618 39.61 -28.43 -0.83
N PRO A 619 40.02 -27.23 -0.36
CA PRO A 619 40.98 -27.14 0.74
C PRO A 619 40.36 -27.68 2.02
N ASN A 620 41.04 -28.63 2.67
CA ASN A 620 40.61 -29.19 3.95
C ASN A 620 41.09 -28.27 5.08
N VAL A 621 40.19 -27.45 5.64
CA VAL A 621 40.54 -26.46 6.67
C VAL A 621 40.71 -27.16 8.02
N ASN A 622 41.93 -27.12 8.57
CA ASN A 622 42.19 -27.65 9.91
C ASN A 622 41.50 -26.78 10.97
N ILE A 623 40.56 -27.37 11.71
CA ILE A 623 39.74 -26.68 12.70
C ILE A 623 40.58 -26.23 13.91
N ASP A 624 41.64 -26.95 14.25
CA ASP A 624 42.46 -26.64 15.42
C ASP A 624 43.43 -25.48 15.20
N ASP A 625 43.91 -25.27 13.96
CA ASP A 625 44.63 -24.04 13.59
C ASP A 625 43.72 -22.80 13.69
N LEU A 626 42.45 -22.94 13.28
CA LEU A 626 41.45 -21.87 13.41
C LEU A 626 41.16 -21.54 14.88
N ARG A 627 41.02 -22.56 15.74
CA ARG A 627 40.88 -22.40 17.20
C ARG A 627 42.10 -21.73 17.83
N LYS A 628 43.31 -22.09 17.41
CA LYS A 628 44.55 -21.49 17.89
C LYS A 628 44.61 -19.99 17.55
N ALA A 629 44.32 -19.62 16.30
CA ALA A 629 44.26 -18.22 15.87
C ALA A 629 43.23 -17.40 16.66
N ILE A 630 42.05 -17.97 16.96
CA ILE A 630 41.03 -17.32 17.79
C ILE A 630 41.52 -17.14 19.24
N SER A 631 42.17 -18.14 19.83
CA SER A 631 42.73 -18.06 21.19
C SER A 631 43.85 -17.02 21.32
N GLU A 632 44.72 -16.92 20.32
CA GLU A 632 45.78 -15.91 20.27
C GLU A 632 45.25 -14.49 20.04
N SER A 633 44.13 -14.35 19.31
CA SER A 633 43.44 -13.07 19.12
C SER A 633 42.77 -12.58 20.41
N LEU A 634 42.09 -13.46 21.15
CA LEU A 634 41.48 -13.11 22.45
C LEU A 634 42.53 -12.69 23.48
N LYS A 635 43.64 -13.43 23.61
CA LYS A 635 44.76 -13.11 24.51
C LYS A 635 45.50 -11.80 24.21
N ARG A 636 45.19 -11.12 23.09
CA ARG A 636 45.69 -9.77 22.77
C ARG A 636 44.75 -8.65 23.23
N LYS A 637 43.46 -8.92 23.47
CA LYS A 637 42.54 -7.91 24.00
C LYS A 637 42.70 -7.70 25.51
N ASP A 638 42.93 -8.77 26.26
CA ASP A 638 43.08 -8.75 27.73
C ASP A 638 44.42 -8.12 28.21
N LYS A 639 44.97 -7.17 27.44
CA LYS A 639 46.21 -6.42 27.69
C LYS A 639 46.17 -4.95 27.23
N GLU A 640 45.02 -4.47 26.74
CA GLU A 640 44.82 -3.06 26.34
C GLU A 640 43.59 -2.42 27.03
N GLU A 641 43.16 -2.99 28.17
CA GLU A 641 42.27 -2.40 29.19
C GLU A 641 42.98 -2.36 30.55
#